data_AF-A0A8H4VL01-F1
#
_entry.id   AF-A0A8H4VL01-F1
#
_cell.length_a   1.000
_cell.length_b   1.000
_cell.length_c   1.000
_cell.angle_alpha   90.00
_cell.angle_beta   90.00
_cell.angle_gamma   90.00
#
_symmetry.space_group_name_H-M   'P 1'
#
loop_
_entity.id
_entity.type
_entity.pdbx_description
1 polymer ?
#
loop_
_entity_poly.entity_id
_entity_poly.type
_entity_poly.pdbx_seq_one_letter_code
_entity_poly.pdbx_strand_id
1 'polypeptide(L)'
;MSSIQIQSLPPSANTEILNKQRLNRPSTPHFTIYQPQLTWLASIANRVTGVGLSVLLYGFSIGYLIAPGTLDSAHVIEFVAGLPDAVKYAGKAILAAPFAFHSLNGIRHLTWDLNKFTSVKGVYQTGYAVLGLSAVSTIYLTFFHFSWICLSICTHSTRPQTHVFPKPALKVDLIATPGMTRVHFTTLLFGPGWGRDAYKRLLLFTVEKTGKPRMTSPLHIFKASVRAIKSVTVFKFSNAEVVRVFPVPLKKGQNKVQITGLSSSIDTRSLRVSGLGSAARLSDVVCKVDRGALFDDAANADSHSSTEQLRDLSAKKEALESEKNIREQESELLFKYGQTLSGNSQVSPGEMTAFLDQYFARGKKILESITELKEKIAAIDRLIKFEEYEASIRKGSANGQVDVVISAEDDCSVDLKLTYSNNARWRPVYELHASADNGKPSSSVFLHYRAQIWQETGEDWNNTSLILSTAVSGTMDKSLPALRGRRIEQKPHGGYTTQRIGQRQSPEQREMMRLAQQQQQQQQQMLLRLQHQQQQQSVGAQPLPYQPVGAQQQQMLPPVLQQQSVDAQPSSYQSIGAAPGKAPVVSFNSTSLNTKTQYDENSIMDEDYEGFGIEPHVWGKENNTFISETPVTVSFSVHDELTIPSDGFKHQVSIAELPFTAKIAYITVPRVDPRVFLQCEVTNTSDYRLAPGPVRVIVDDSYVSTSWIEKTIGPGDSFECTLGDDPSTRVSYKRSFKTVKSETGAFSGKTTTTTHTTKISVHNQHRFPITPLTIREAVPLAYGQPVSVILRKPERLAEAKDGEVVDLKDSGLAVGWTKVDNGSGGRKEGKIEWTCSIDSGAQVMVEAEWDVKSAGDDEWMEGSFN
;
A
#
# COMPACT_ATOMS: atom_id res chain seq x y z
N MET A 1 8.74 -53.95 -10.66
CA MET A 1 8.10 -52.73 -10.12
C MET A 1 8.94 -52.26 -8.95
N SER A 2 9.78 -51.23 -9.16
CA SER A 2 10.59 -50.61 -8.12
C SER A 2 9.66 -49.90 -7.13
N SER A 3 9.76 -50.24 -5.84
CA SER A 3 8.94 -49.61 -4.79
C SER A 3 9.26 -48.12 -4.72
N ILE A 4 8.26 -47.28 -5.01
CA ILE A 4 8.36 -45.83 -4.80
C ILE A 4 8.39 -45.61 -3.28
N GLN A 5 9.56 -45.29 -2.74
CA GLN A 5 9.70 -44.85 -1.36
C GLN A 5 9.48 -43.34 -1.30
N ILE A 6 8.46 -42.92 -0.54
CA ILE A 6 8.15 -41.51 -0.29
C ILE A 6 8.92 -41.11 0.97
N GLN A 7 9.93 -40.27 0.81
CA GLN A 7 10.70 -39.72 1.93
C GLN A 7 10.15 -38.33 2.28
N SER A 8 9.75 -38.14 3.53
CA SER A 8 9.33 -36.83 4.03
C SER A 8 10.55 -35.91 4.13
N LEU A 9 10.47 -34.73 3.51
CA LEU A 9 11.54 -33.73 3.54
C LEU A 9 11.17 -32.61 4.53
N PRO A 10 12.14 -32.06 5.26
CA PRO A 10 11.91 -30.88 6.09
C PRO A 10 11.53 -29.66 5.23
N PRO A 11 10.75 -28.69 5.75
CA PRO A 11 10.31 -27.51 5.00
C PRO A 11 11.44 -26.70 4.34
N SER A 12 12.63 -26.67 4.95
CA SER A 12 13.83 -26.02 4.42
C SER A 12 14.31 -26.66 3.11
N ALA A 13 14.29 -27.99 3.01
CA ALA A 13 14.69 -28.73 1.81
C ALA A 13 13.70 -28.53 0.64
N ASN A 14 12.41 -28.44 0.94
CA ASN A 14 11.40 -28.09 -0.08
C ASN A 14 11.65 -26.69 -0.66
N THR A 15 12.01 -25.74 0.21
CA THR A 15 12.31 -24.36 -0.20
C THR A 15 13.55 -24.30 -1.11
N GLU A 16 14.59 -25.08 -0.80
CA GLU A 16 15.79 -25.18 -1.63
C GLU A 16 15.51 -25.78 -3.02
N ILE A 17 14.70 -26.84 -3.08
CA ILE A 17 14.26 -27.48 -4.33
C ILE A 17 13.44 -26.50 -5.16
N LEU A 18 12.48 -25.80 -4.55
CA LEU A 18 11.66 -24.79 -5.22
C LEU A 18 12.50 -23.63 -5.76
N ASN A 19 13.52 -23.20 -5.01
CA ASN A 19 14.43 -22.15 -5.46
C ASN A 19 15.28 -22.61 -6.66
N LYS A 20 15.83 -23.83 -6.62
CA LYS A 20 16.55 -24.44 -7.76
C LYS A 20 15.64 -24.58 -8.99
N GLN A 21 14.37 -24.96 -8.81
CA GLN A 21 13.40 -25.04 -9.89
C GLN A 21 13.04 -23.66 -10.45
N ARG A 22 12.90 -22.63 -9.60
CA ARG A 22 12.57 -21.25 -10.02
C ARG A 22 13.68 -20.61 -10.84
N LEU A 23 14.95 -20.92 -10.56
CA LEU A 23 16.10 -20.45 -11.35
C LEU A 23 16.05 -20.95 -12.81
N ASN A 24 15.46 -22.13 -13.03
CA ASN A 24 15.31 -22.72 -14.36
C ASN A 24 14.01 -22.32 -15.08
N ARG A 25 13.14 -21.51 -14.46
CA ARG A 25 11.91 -21.04 -15.11
C ARG A 25 12.26 -19.90 -16.06
N PRO A 26 11.98 -20.03 -17.37
CA PRO A 26 12.17 -18.92 -18.28
C PRO A 26 11.20 -17.79 -17.94
N SER A 27 11.66 -16.54 -18.07
CA SER A 27 10.76 -15.39 -18.08
C SER A 27 9.97 -15.42 -19.38
N THR A 28 8.65 -15.33 -19.31
CA THR A 28 7.82 -15.24 -20.51
C THR A 28 8.21 -13.98 -21.28
N PRO A 29 8.43 -14.06 -22.60
CA PRO A 29 8.76 -12.89 -23.40
C PRO A 29 7.64 -11.85 -23.25
N HIS A 30 8.01 -10.58 -23.14
CA HIS A 30 7.09 -9.45 -22.94
C HIS A 30 7.29 -8.40 -24.04
N PHE A 31 8.21 -7.46 -23.85
CA PHE A 31 8.62 -6.46 -24.83
C PHE A 31 8.88 -6.99 -26.25
N THR A 32 9.42 -8.21 -26.39
CA THR A 32 9.74 -8.81 -27.70
C THR A 32 8.52 -9.35 -28.45
N ILE A 33 7.40 -9.60 -27.75
CA ILE A 33 6.17 -10.14 -28.36
C ILE A 33 4.99 -9.18 -28.29
N TYR A 34 5.08 -8.12 -27.47
CA TYR A 34 3.98 -7.18 -27.28
C TYR A 34 3.87 -6.22 -28.45
N GLN A 35 2.67 -6.07 -29.01
CA GLN A 35 2.44 -5.20 -30.17
C GLN A 35 2.75 -3.72 -29.82
N PRO A 36 3.54 -3.01 -30.65
CA PRO A 36 3.74 -1.58 -30.49
C PRO A 36 2.44 -0.79 -30.57
N GLN A 37 2.17 0.01 -29.53
CA GLN A 37 0.98 0.87 -29.44
C GLN A 37 1.42 2.29 -29.08
N LEU A 38 0.73 3.28 -29.63
CA LEU A 38 0.98 4.71 -29.37
C LEU A 38 1.01 5.04 -27.87
N THR A 39 0.22 4.31 -27.07
CA THR A 39 0.13 4.45 -25.61
C THR A 39 1.48 4.25 -24.93
N TRP A 40 2.04 3.04 -24.99
CA TRP A 40 3.28 2.71 -24.30
C TRP A 40 4.51 3.27 -25.00
N LEU A 41 4.48 3.43 -26.34
CA LEU A 41 5.55 4.11 -27.08
C LEU A 41 5.68 5.58 -26.64
N ALA A 42 4.58 6.32 -26.57
CA ALA A 42 4.62 7.71 -26.09
C ALA A 42 5.05 7.81 -24.62
N SER A 43 4.69 6.82 -23.79
CA SER A 43 5.14 6.75 -22.39
C SER A 43 6.65 6.54 -22.27
N ILE A 44 7.22 5.60 -23.03
CA ILE A 44 8.68 5.39 -23.07
C ILE A 44 9.38 6.63 -23.63
N ALA A 45 8.87 7.19 -24.74
CA ALA A 45 9.41 8.42 -25.31
C ALA A 45 9.44 9.55 -24.28
N ASN A 46 8.41 9.70 -23.43
CA ASN A 46 8.36 10.74 -22.40
C ASN A 46 9.47 10.57 -21.36
N ARG A 47 9.78 9.33 -20.99
CA ARG A 47 10.88 9.00 -20.08
C ARG A 47 12.24 9.28 -20.72
N VAL A 48 12.43 8.81 -21.94
CA VAL A 48 13.70 9.00 -22.69
C VAL A 48 13.99 10.48 -22.91
N THR A 49 12.99 11.27 -23.32
CA THR A 49 13.17 12.72 -23.51
C THR A 49 13.42 13.44 -22.18
N GLY A 50 12.72 13.06 -21.11
CA GLY A 50 12.93 13.66 -19.78
C GLY A 50 14.32 13.38 -19.20
N VAL A 51 14.77 12.12 -19.28
CA VAL A 51 16.13 11.73 -18.87
C VAL A 51 17.17 12.43 -19.73
N GLY A 52 16.99 12.44 -21.06
CA GLY A 52 17.93 13.09 -21.98
C GLY A 52 18.09 14.59 -21.68
N LEU A 53 16.98 15.31 -21.50
CA LEU A 53 17.00 16.73 -21.13
C LEU A 53 17.64 16.97 -19.75
N SER A 54 17.38 16.09 -18.79
CA SER A 54 17.97 16.19 -17.44
C SER A 54 19.48 15.95 -17.48
N VAL A 55 19.94 14.92 -18.19
CA VAL A 55 21.37 14.63 -18.37
C VAL A 55 22.07 15.81 -19.04
N LEU A 56 21.46 16.43 -20.05
CA LEU A 56 22.00 17.62 -20.69
C LEU A 56 22.09 18.81 -19.72
N LEU A 57 21.02 19.08 -18.96
CA LEU A 57 20.98 20.19 -18.00
C LEU A 57 22.00 20.01 -16.87
N TYR A 58 22.00 18.86 -16.20
CA TYR A 58 22.92 18.58 -15.09
C TYR A 58 24.36 18.43 -15.59
N GLY A 59 24.57 17.78 -16.72
CA GLY A 59 25.88 17.64 -17.34
C GLY A 59 26.49 19.00 -17.70
N PHE A 60 25.70 19.90 -18.29
CA PHE A 60 26.14 21.27 -18.56
C PHE A 60 26.43 22.05 -17.26
N SER A 61 25.55 21.94 -16.25
CA SER A 61 25.72 22.65 -14.98
C SER A 61 26.97 22.21 -14.22
N ILE A 62 27.23 20.90 -14.17
CA ILE A 62 28.44 20.32 -13.57
C ILE A 62 29.67 20.71 -14.39
N GLY A 63 29.59 20.64 -15.72
CA GLY A 63 30.67 21.07 -16.61
C GLY A 63 31.03 22.54 -16.43
N TYR A 64 30.03 23.41 -16.33
CA TYR A 64 30.21 24.84 -16.05
C TYR A 64 30.91 25.07 -14.70
N LEU A 65 30.54 24.31 -13.67
CA LEU A 65 31.15 24.39 -12.35
C LEU A 65 32.62 23.91 -12.33
N ILE A 66 32.92 22.81 -13.04
CA ILE A 66 34.26 22.21 -13.08
C ILE A 66 35.21 23.03 -13.97
N ALA A 67 34.69 23.65 -15.04
CA ALA A 67 35.49 24.35 -16.03
C ALA A 67 34.89 25.71 -16.45
N PRO A 68 34.78 26.69 -15.52
CA PRO A 68 34.10 27.96 -15.76
C PRO A 68 34.80 28.90 -16.75
N GLY A 69 35.99 28.55 -17.25
CA GLY A 69 36.71 29.30 -18.30
C GLY A 69 36.70 28.65 -19.69
N THR A 70 36.12 27.45 -19.82
CA THR A 70 36.03 26.74 -21.12
C THR A 70 34.59 26.38 -21.50
N LEU A 71 33.71 26.22 -20.51
CA LEU A 71 32.28 25.92 -20.70
C LEU A 71 31.39 27.08 -20.26
N ASP A 72 31.89 28.32 -20.30
CA ASP A 72 31.04 29.50 -20.09
C ASP A 72 30.17 29.81 -21.31
N SER A 73 29.17 30.66 -21.11
CA SER A 73 28.24 31.01 -22.19
C SER A 73 28.92 31.68 -23.38
N ALA A 74 30.01 32.44 -23.16
CA ALA A 74 30.72 33.15 -24.22
C ALA A 74 31.43 32.18 -25.18
N HIS A 75 32.22 31.24 -24.65
CA HIS A 75 32.93 30.26 -25.45
C HIS A 75 31.99 29.28 -26.16
N VAL A 76 30.87 28.90 -25.50
CA VAL A 76 29.85 28.06 -26.14
C VAL A 76 29.17 28.79 -27.31
N ILE A 77 28.86 30.08 -27.15
CA ILE A 77 28.29 30.89 -28.23
C ILE A 77 29.29 31.03 -29.38
N GLU A 78 30.56 31.31 -29.09
CA GLU A 78 31.61 31.44 -30.10
C GLU A 78 31.82 30.12 -30.87
N PHE A 79 31.92 28.99 -30.16
CA PHE A 79 32.01 27.66 -30.77
C PHE A 79 30.82 27.39 -31.69
N VAL A 80 29.59 27.61 -31.21
CA VAL A 80 28.38 27.38 -32.01
C VAL A 80 28.31 28.36 -33.19
N ALA A 81 28.75 29.60 -33.05
CA ALA A 81 28.78 30.59 -34.12
C ALA A 81 29.68 30.16 -35.29
N GLY A 82 30.79 29.47 -34.99
CA GLY A 82 31.71 28.93 -35.99
C GLY A 82 31.21 27.69 -36.76
N LEU A 83 30.11 27.06 -36.33
CA LEU A 83 29.58 25.87 -37.00
C LEU A 83 28.83 26.20 -38.30
N PRO A 84 28.79 25.28 -39.29
CA PRO A 84 27.93 25.43 -40.47
C PRO A 84 26.45 25.55 -40.10
N ASP A 85 25.70 26.34 -40.86
CA ASP A 85 24.28 26.59 -40.56
C ASP A 85 23.43 25.32 -40.53
N ALA A 86 23.72 24.35 -41.40
CA ALA A 86 23.07 23.04 -41.38
C ALA A 86 23.26 22.31 -40.03
N VAL A 87 24.46 22.39 -39.43
CA VAL A 87 24.76 21.81 -38.12
C VAL A 87 24.05 22.56 -37.01
N LYS A 88 23.97 23.91 -37.09
CA LYS A 88 23.23 24.74 -36.14
C LYS A 88 21.74 24.39 -36.14
N TYR A 89 21.11 24.28 -37.31
CA TYR A 89 19.70 23.90 -37.43
C TYR A 89 19.43 22.46 -37.00
N ALA A 90 20.32 21.52 -37.35
CA ALA A 90 20.22 20.13 -36.90
C ALA A 90 20.34 20.02 -35.36
N GLY A 91 21.31 20.71 -34.76
CA GLY A 91 21.47 20.78 -33.31
C GLY A 91 20.24 21.39 -32.62
N LYS A 92 19.70 22.49 -33.17
CA LYS A 92 18.44 23.08 -32.69
C LYS A 92 17.28 22.10 -32.77
N ALA A 93 17.12 21.36 -33.86
CA ALA A 93 16.05 20.37 -34.00
C ALA A 93 16.20 19.21 -33.00
N ILE A 94 17.42 18.71 -32.79
CA ILE A 94 17.72 17.63 -31.83
C ILE A 94 17.41 18.05 -30.38
N LEU A 95 17.56 19.33 -30.03
CA LEU A 95 17.20 19.85 -28.71
C LEU A 95 15.72 20.22 -28.61
N ALA A 96 15.15 20.82 -29.66
CA ALA A 96 13.77 21.28 -29.68
C ALA A 96 12.75 20.13 -29.69
N ALA A 97 13.02 19.05 -30.44
CA ALA A 97 12.12 17.91 -30.56
C ALA A 97 11.82 17.22 -29.21
N PRO A 98 12.83 16.79 -28.42
CA PRO A 98 12.58 16.17 -27.13
C PRO A 98 11.96 17.16 -26.14
N PHE A 99 12.36 18.44 -26.15
CA PHE A 99 11.77 19.47 -25.29
C PHE A 99 10.29 19.70 -25.58
N ALA A 100 9.93 19.88 -26.86
CA ALA A 100 8.54 20.07 -27.29
C ALA A 100 7.69 18.85 -26.97
N PHE A 101 8.19 17.65 -27.27
CA PHE A 101 7.48 16.41 -26.95
C PHE A 101 7.30 16.22 -25.44
N HIS A 102 8.36 16.36 -24.64
CA HIS A 102 8.30 16.16 -23.19
C HIS A 102 7.34 17.16 -22.53
N SER A 103 7.39 18.43 -22.94
CA SER A 103 6.53 19.48 -22.36
C SER A 103 5.06 19.24 -22.68
N LEU A 104 4.73 18.95 -23.95
CA LEU A 104 3.35 18.74 -24.39
C LEU A 104 2.78 17.41 -23.88
N ASN A 105 3.59 16.35 -23.91
CA ASN A 105 3.17 15.06 -23.36
C ASN A 105 3.10 15.09 -21.82
N GLY A 106 3.92 15.91 -21.15
CA GLY A 106 3.81 16.20 -19.73
C GLY A 106 2.49 16.88 -19.36
N ILE A 107 2.03 17.87 -20.14
CA ILE A 107 0.69 18.47 -19.95
C ILE A 107 -0.42 17.41 -20.13
N ARG A 108 -0.26 16.50 -21.10
CA ARG A 108 -1.18 15.37 -21.28
C ARG A 108 -1.19 14.43 -20.06
N HIS A 109 -0.04 14.14 -19.46
CA HIS A 109 0.05 13.38 -18.20
C HIS A 109 -0.64 14.11 -17.04
N LEU A 110 -0.38 15.40 -16.84
CA LEU A 110 -1.08 16.21 -15.82
C LEU A 110 -2.60 16.23 -16.05
N THR A 111 -3.04 16.22 -17.30
CA THR A 111 -4.47 16.12 -17.65
C THR A 111 -5.07 14.77 -17.27
N TRP A 112 -4.31 13.68 -17.41
CA TRP A 112 -4.70 12.35 -16.94
C TRP A 112 -4.72 12.25 -15.42
N ASP A 113 -3.82 12.93 -14.71
CA ASP A 113 -3.81 12.99 -13.25
C ASP A 113 -5.06 13.70 -12.70
N LEU A 114 -5.67 14.59 -13.50
CA LEU A 114 -6.98 15.19 -13.25
C LEU A 114 -8.17 14.28 -13.68
N ASN A 115 -7.90 13.02 -14.02
CA ASN A 115 -8.85 12.02 -14.53
C ASN A 115 -9.64 12.46 -15.79
N LYS A 116 -9.03 13.26 -16.66
CA LYS A 116 -9.62 13.68 -17.96
C LYS A 116 -9.02 12.87 -19.10
N PHE A 117 -9.79 12.57 -20.15
CA PHE A 117 -9.34 11.85 -21.36
C PHE A 117 -8.73 10.44 -21.13
N THR A 118 -9.13 9.74 -20.07
CA THR A 118 -8.62 8.39 -19.71
C THR A 118 -9.30 7.23 -20.44
N SER A 119 -10.31 7.50 -21.29
CA SER A 119 -10.88 6.49 -22.19
C SER A 119 -9.91 6.14 -23.32
N VAL A 120 -9.99 4.92 -23.89
CA VAL A 120 -9.12 4.51 -25.02
C VAL A 120 -9.17 5.54 -26.16
N LYS A 121 -10.36 6.03 -26.52
CA LYS A 121 -10.50 7.09 -27.53
C LYS A 121 -9.81 8.39 -27.12
N GLY A 122 -9.99 8.83 -25.88
CA GLY A 122 -9.37 10.06 -25.35
C GLY A 122 -7.84 9.95 -25.30
N VAL A 123 -7.31 8.79 -24.90
CA VAL A 123 -5.87 8.52 -24.85
C VAL A 123 -5.25 8.58 -26.25
N TYR A 124 -5.87 7.97 -27.26
CA TYR A 124 -5.37 8.05 -28.64
C TYR A 124 -5.52 9.45 -29.24
N GLN A 125 -6.65 10.13 -29.02
CA GLN A 125 -6.88 11.50 -29.50
C GLN A 125 -5.83 12.47 -28.95
N THR A 126 -5.61 12.45 -27.63
CA THR A 126 -4.59 13.28 -26.98
C THR A 126 -3.17 12.88 -27.40
N GLY A 127 -2.92 11.59 -27.68
CA GLY A 127 -1.63 11.11 -28.18
C GLY A 127 -1.28 11.67 -29.56
N TYR A 128 -2.22 11.62 -30.51
CA TYR A 128 -2.01 12.22 -31.84
C TYR A 128 -1.92 13.75 -31.77
N ALA A 129 -2.70 14.39 -30.91
CA ALA A 129 -2.61 15.83 -30.69
C ALA A 129 -1.22 16.25 -30.19
N VAL A 130 -0.65 15.52 -29.22
CA VAL A 130 0.72 15.74 -28.75
C VAL A 130 1.71 15.58 -29.89
N LEU A 131 1.67 14.49 -30.67
CA LEU A 131 2.60 14.29 -31.79
C LEU A 131 2.55 15.44 -32.81
N GLY A 132 1.34 15.87 -33.19
CA GLY A 132 1.15 16.97 -34.11
C GLY A 132 1.68 18.30 -33.56
N LEU A 133 1.31 18.64 -32.31
CA LEU A 133 1.78 19.85 -31.66
C LEU A 133 3.30 19.85 -31.46
N SER A 134 3.89 18.71 -31.09
CA SER A 134 5.34 18.59 -30.95
C SER A 134 6.07 18.81 -32.26
N ALA A 135 5.56 18.28 -33.39
CA ALA A 135 6.15 18.53 -34.70
C ALA A 135 6.11 20.02 -35.06
N VAL A 136 4.95 20.68 -34.89
CA VAL A 136 4.78 22.12 -35.16
C VAL A 136 5.69 22.95 -34.26
N SER A 137 5.71 22.69 -32.95
CA SER A 137 6.57 23.38 -31.99
C SER A 137 8.05 23.17 -32.30
N THR A 138 8.46 21.98 -32.73
CA THR A 138 9.86 21.70 -33.11
C THR A 138 10.28 22.54 -34.31
N ILE A 139 9.46 22.59 -35.36
CA ILE A 139 9.71 23.42 -36.54
C ILE A 139 9.79 24.89 -36.13
N TYR A 140 8.85 25.35 -35.31
CA TYR A 140 8.84 26.72 -34.81
C TYR A 140 10.12 27.09 -34.05
N LEU A 141 10.51 26.26 -33.07
CA LEU A 141 11.72 26.48 -32.25
C LEU A 141 13.02 26.38 -33.07
N THR A 142 13.03 25.56 -34.13
CA THR A 142 14.20 25.39 -34.98
C THR A 142 14.44 26.60 -35.89
N PHE A 143 13.38 27.16 -36.49
CA PHE A 143 13.49 28.14 -37.57
C PHE A 143 13.11 29.58 -37.19
N PHE A 144 12.16 29.78 -36.27
CA PHE A 144 11.51 31.09 -36.09
C PHE A 144 11.91 31.83 -34.82
N HIS A 145 12.55 31.17 -33.85
CA HIS A 145 12.85 31.78 -32.55
C HIS A 145 14.04 32.79 -32.56
N PHE A 146 14.84 32.86 -33.63
CA PHE A 146 16.04 33.72 -33.69
C PHE A 146 15.90 35.01 -34.52
N SER A 147 14.80 35.21 -35.26
CA SER A 147 14.67 36.38 -36.13
C SER A 147 14.41 37.70 -35.36
N TRP A 148 13.85 37.62 -34.14
CA TRP A 148 13.52 38.82 -33.35
C TRP A 148 14.68 39.41 -32.54
N ILE A 149 15.68 38.61 -32.14
CA ILE A 149 16.82 39.12 -31.36
C ILE A 149 17.89 39.74 -32.28
N CYS A 150 18.10 39.19 -33.48
CA CYS A 150 19.07 39.75 -34.43
C CYS A 150 18.59 41.05 -35.10
N LEU A 151 17.29 41.26 -35.30
CA LEU A 151 16.79 42.50 -35.92
C LEU A 151 16.92 43.73 -35.01
N SER A 152 16.93 43.54 -33.68
CA SER A 152 17.19 44.62 -32.72
C SER A 152 18.68 44.88 -32.45
N ILE A 153 19.58 43.93 -32.75
CA ILE A 153 21.03 44.08 -32.51
C ILE A 153 21.78 44.49 -33.78
N CYS A 154 21.30 44.14 -34.98
CA CYS A 154 21.97 44.48 -36.25
C CYS A 154 21.76 45.93 -36.73
N THR A 155 20.92 46.75 -36.08
CA THR A 155 20.74 48.17 -36.44
C THR A 155 21.65 49.14 -35.67
N HIS A 156 22.52 48.66 -34.78
CA HIS A 156 23.41 49.53 -33.99
C HIS A 156 24.92 49.37 -34.25
N SER A 157 25.32 48.52 -35.20
CA SER A 157 26.75 48.22 -35.43
C SER A 157 27.26 48.65 -36.81
N THR A 158 27.03 49.91 -37.19
CA THR A 158 27.82 50.56 -38.26
C THR A 158 28.01 52.05 -37.97
N ARG A 159 29.12 52.42 -37.33
CA ARG A 159 29.95 53.59 -37.70
C ARG A 159 31.22 53.67 -36.82
N PRO A 160 32.39 53.98 -37.43
CA PRO A 160 33.68 54.00 -36.75
C PRO A 160 33.93 55.29 -35.97
N GLN A 161 34.85 55.21 -35.01
CA GLN A 161 35.29 56.31 -34.16
C GLN A 161 35.85 57.49 -34.96
N THR A 162 35.59 58.72 -34.50
CA THR A 162 36.61 59.75 -34.22
C THR A 162 35.97 61.06 -33.74
N HIS A 163 36.73 61.78 -32.91
CA HIS A 163 36.67 63.20 -32.56
C HIS A 163 35.72 63.72 -31.44
N VAL A 164 36.40 64.18 -30.36
CA VAL A 164 36.34 65.51 -29.72
C VAL A 164 34.99 66.01 -29.15
N PHE A 165 35.05 66.39 -27.85
CA PHE A 165 34.17 67.30 -27.06
C PHE A 165 33.49 68.45 -27.84
N PRO A 166 32.49 69.22 -27.31
CA PRO A 166 31.82 69.20 -25.99
C PRO A 166 30.27 69.33 -26.04
N LYS A 167 29.63 69.35 -24.85
CA LYS A 167 28.26 69.83 -24.52
C LYS A 167 27.89 71.12 -25.31
N PRO A 168 26.60 71.45 -25.64
CA PRO A 168 25.54 71.66 -24.63
C PRO A 168 24.04 71.56 -25.05
N ALA A 169 23.20 71.62 -24.01
CA ALA A 169 21.91 72.32 -23.89
C ALA A 169 20.71 72.04 -24.83
N LEU A 170 19.57 71.76 -24.16
CA LEU A 170 18.19 72.18 -24.46
C LEU A 170 17.59 71.66 -25.80
N LYS A 171 16.34 71.23 -25.95
CA LYS A 171 15.07 71.61 -25.31
C LYS A 171 13.95 70.73 -25.91
N VAL A 172 12.82 70.71 -25.21
CA VAL A 172 11.43 70.80 -25.74
C VAL A 172 10.76 69.52 -26.26
N ASP A 173 9.81 69.10 -25.41
CA ASP A 173 8.39 68.86 -25.67
C ASP A 173 7.94 67.79 -26.67
N LEU A 174 7.02 66.94 -26.24
CA LEU A 174 5.62 67.06 -26.65
C LEU A 174 4.68 66.12 -25.85
N ILE A 175 3.72 66.76 -25.19
CA ILE A 175 2.28 66.44 -25.14
C ILE A 175 1.87 65.03 -24.69
N ALA A 176 1.35 64.96 -23.45
CA ALA A 176 0.29 64.02 -23.09
C ALA A 176 -0.63 64.64 -22.02
N THR A 177 -1.94 64.61 -22.27
CA THR A 177 -3.02 64.81 -21.29
C THR A 177 -4.14 63.80 -21.60
N PRO A 178 -5.04 63.46 -20.66
CA PRO A 178 -4.83 63.20 -19.23
C PRO A 178 -5.62 61.96 -18.71
N GLY A 179 -5.27 61.47 -17.50
CA GLY A 179 -6.16 60.55 -16.74
C GLY A 179 -5.54 59.74 -15.58
N MET A 180 -5.02 60.44 -14.54
CA MET A 180 -4.89 60.07 -13.10
C MET A 180 -4.80 58.58 -12.67
N THR A 181 -3.84 58.12 -11.86
CA THR A 181 -3.39 58.67 -10.55
C THR A 181 -2.03 58.08 -10.12
N ARG A 182 -1.14 58.90 -9.56
CA ARG A 182 0.27 58.62 -9.16
C ARG A 182 0.40 57.91 -7.81
N VAL A 183 1.43 57.05 -7.68
CA VAL A 183 2.24 56.88 -6.45
C VAL A 183 3.72 56.81 -6.85
N HIS A 184 4.56 57.65 -6.24
CA HIS A 184 5.99 57.79 -6.48
C HIS A 184 6.81 56.75 -5.69
N PHE A 185 7.82 56.14 -6.33
CA PHE A 185 9.02 55.64 -5.66
C PHE A 185 10.24 56.05 -6.49
N THR A 186 11.10 56.88 -5.88
CA THR A 186 12.38 57.29 -6.44
C THR A 186 13.46 56.49 -5.72
N THR A 187 14.13 55.58 -6.42
CA THR A 187 15.36 54.93 -5.97
C THR A 187 16.52 55.61 -6.69
N LEU A 188 17.35 56.34 -5.95
CA LEU A 188 18.65 56.80 -6.42
C LEU A 188 19.70 55.75 -6.09
N LEU A 189 20.40 55.32 -7.13
CA LEU A 189 21.64 54.55 -7.11
C LEU A 189 22.78 55.40 -6.52
N PHE A 190 23.64 54.78 -5.71
CA PHE A 190 25.00 55.25 -5.46
C PHE A 190 26.01 54.25 -6.03
N GLY A 191 26.96 54.79 -6.80
CA GLY A 191 28.15 54.12 -7.31
C GLY A 191 29.31 54.08 -6.30
N PRO A 192 30.49 53.60 -6.74
CA PRO A 192 31.44 52.86 -5.91
C PRO A 192 32.52 53.75 -5.27
N GLY A 193 33.02 53.30 -4.12
CA GLY A 193 34.20 53.85 -3.45
C GLY A 193 33.90 54.19 -1.99
N TRP A 194 34.95 54.14 -1.17
CA TRP A 194 35.01 54.37 0.28
C TRP A 194 35.12 53.08 1.12
N GLY A 195 36.28 52.99 1.76
CA GLY A 195 36.81 51.83 2.47
C GLY A 195 36.19 51.57 3.83
N ARG A 196 36.57 50.40 4.34
CA ARG A 196 36.35 49.94 5.72
C ARG A 196 36.96 50.95 6.68
N ASP A 197 36.14 51.80 7.30
CA ASP A 197 36.33 52.35 8.67
C ASP A 197 35.30 53.44 9.08
N ALA A 198 34.31 53.75 8.25
CA ALA A 198 33.27 54.75 8.60
C ALA A 198 31.97 54.17 9.21
N TYR A 199 31.98 52.95 9.77
CA TYR A 199 30.77 52.29 10.31
C TYR A 199 30.61 52.35 11.84
N LYS A 200 31.51 53.03 12.58
CA LYS A 200 31.50 52.98 14.05
C LYS A 200 31.22 54.28 14.82
N ARG A 201 31.04 55.44 14.18
CA ARG A 201 30.77 56.69 14.91
C ARG A 201 29.98 57.73 14.11
N LEU A 202 28.67 57.54 13.91
CA LEU A 202 27.72 58.66 13.75
C LEU A 202 26.27 58.14 13.72
N LEU A 203 25.61 58.09 14.88
CA LEU A 203 24.14 58.22 15.01
C LEU A 203 23.82 58.37 16.49
N LEU A 204 24.19 59.53 17.02
CA LEU A 204 23.74 60.07 18.29
C LEU A 204 23.03 61.38 17.92
N PHE A 205 21.80 61.28 17.42
CA PHE A 205 20.86 62.40 17.38
C PHE A 205 19.44 61.90 17.60
N THR A 206 19.01 62.23 18.80
CA THR A 206 17.70 62.24 19.44
C THR A 206 16.54 62.54 18.48
N VAL A 207 15.61 61.59 18.37
CA VAL A 207 14.21 61.88 18.01
C VAL A 207 13.43 61.85 19.31
N GLU A 208 13.00 63.03 19.74
CA GLU A 208 12.08 63.23 20.84
C GLU A 208 10.71 62.65 20.45
N LYS A 209 10.49 61.37 20.78
CA LYS A 209 9.17 60.74 20.73
C LYS A 209 8.51 60.96 22.08
N THR A 210 7.40 61.68 22.05
CA THR A 210 6.43 61.75 23.14
C THR A 210 6.14 60.34 23.67
N GLY A 211 6.56 60.09 24.90
CA GLY A 211 6.37 58.82 25.58
C GLY A 211 4.90 58.57 25.90
N LYS A 212 4.24 57.76 25.06
CA LYS A 212 3.26 56.79 25.56
C LYS A 212 3.85 55.41 25.32
N PRO A 213 3.99 54.56 26.35
CA PRO A 213 4.52 53.22 26.16
C PRO A 213 3.59 52.50 25.18
N ARG A 214 4.16 51.96 24.09
CA ARG A 214 3.45 51.02 23.23
C ARG A 214 3.24 49.78 24.08
N MET A 215 2.07 49.67 24.70
CA MET A 215 1.68 48.48 25.47
C MET A 215 1.81 47.28 24.52
N THR A 216 2.86 46.49 24.70
CA THR A 216 2.98 45.19 24.05
C THR A 216 1.94 44.29 24.71
N SER A 217 0.90 43.93 23.97
CA SER A 217 -0.09 42.95 24.42
C SER A 217 0.62 41.71 24.98
N PRO A 218 0.25 41.19 26.16
CA PRO A 218 0.86 39.98 26.71
C PRO A 218 0.83 38.82 25.71
N LEU A 219 1.97 38.14 25.54
CA LEU A 219 2.12 37.00 24.64
C LEU A 219 2.27 35.72 25.47
N HIS A 220 1.36 34.78 25.28
CA HIS A 220 1.39 33.45 25.88
C HIS A 220 1.76 32.43 24.82
N ILE A 221 2.84 31.66 25.03
CA ILE A 221 3.32 30.67 24.06
C ILE A 221 3.15 29.26 24.64
N PHE A 222 2.49 28.38 23.91
CA PHE A 222 2.30 26.98 24.25
C PHE A 222 2.85 26.07 23.15
N LYS A 223 3.55 25.00 23.54
CA LYS A 223 3.90 23.90 22.64
C LYS A 223 2.90 22.75 22.83
N ALA A 224 2.27 22.31 21.75
CA ALA A 224 1.28 21.25 21.77
C ALA A 224 1.88 19.88 22.12
N SER A 225 3.14 19.61 21.78
CA SER A 225 3.82 18.35 22.14
C SER A 225 4.00 18.14 23.65
N VAL A 226 4.02 19.20 24.44
CA VAL A 226 4.20 19.15 25.91
C VAL A 226 2.86 19.01 26.63
N ARG A 227 1.74 19.25 25.95
CA ARG A 227 0.40 19.19 26.53
C ARG A 227 -0.34 17.99 25.96
N ALA A 228 -0.90 17.16 26.84
CA ALA A 228 -1.71 16.03 26.39
C ALA A 228 -2.96 16.51 25.61
N ILE A 229 -3.40 15.68 24.68
CA ILE A 229 -4.69 15.87 24.01
C ILE A 229 -5.79 15.47 24.98
N LYS A 230 -6.83 16.30 25.10
CA LYS A 230 -7.90 16.03 26.08
C LYS A 230 -8.83 14.92 25.58
N SER A 231 -9.23 14.99 24.32
CA SER A 231 -10.07 13.97 23.69
C SER A 231 -9.95 14.01 22.18
N VAL A 232 -10.13 12.86 21.54
CA VAL A 232 -10.18 12.72 20.08
C VAL A 232 -11.46 12.00 19.68
N THR A 233 -12.24 12.62 18.79
CA THR A 233 -13.38 11.97 18.14
C THR A 233 -12.97 11.54 16.74
N VAL A 234 -12.76 10.25 16.51
CA VAL A 234 -12.39 9.71 15.20
C VAL A 234 -13.65 9.37 14.43
N PHE A 235 -13.82 9.95 13.24
CA PHE A 235 -14.95 9.67 12.37
C PHE A 235 -14.65 8.54 11.40
N LYS A 236 -15.70 7.81 11.02
CA LYS A 236 -15.58 6.65 10.14
C LYS A 236 -15.07 7.09 8.76
N PHE A 237 -13.92 6.54 8.35
CA PHE A 237 -13.27 6.75 7.05
C PHE A 237 -12.81 8.18 6.69
N SER A 238 -13.02 9.20 7.52
CA SER A 238 -12.78 10.59 7.12
C SER A 238 -11.62 11.27 7.85
N ASN A 239 -11.86 11.73 9.08
CA ASN A 239 -11.01 12.64 9.85
C ASN A 239 -11.21 12.38 11.35
N ALA A 240 -10.37 12.97 12.19
CA ALA A 240 -10.60 13.01 13.62
C ALA A 240 -10.69 14.46 14.09
N GLU A 241 -11.59 14.72 15.03
CA GLU A 241 -11.68 15.98 15.74
C GLU A 241 -10.89 15.89 17.04
N VAL A 242 -9.91 16.76 17.19
CA VAL A 242 -9.01 16.86 18.33
C VAL A 242 -9.42 18.03 19.20
N VAL A 243 -9.50 17.79 20.51
CA VAL A 243 -9.78 18.81 21.51
C VAL A 243 -8.59 18.95 22.44
N ARG A 244 -8.09 20.18 22.58
CA ARG A 244 -7.06 20.56 23.55
C ARG A 244 -7.57 21.69 24.44
N VAL A 245 -7.11 21.70 25.69
CA VAL A 245 -7.46 22.73 26.66
C VAL A 245 -6.18 23.36 27.19
N PHE A 246 -6.09 24.69 27.13
CA PHE A 246 -4.96 25.46 27.59
C PHE A 246 -5.40 26.43 28.69
N PRO A 247 -4.92 26.30 29.93
CA PRO A 247 -5.16 27.31 30.95
C PRO A 247 -4.33 28.55 30.62
N VAL A 248 -4.99 29.68 30.39
CA VAL A 248 -4.36 30.95 30.00
C VAL A 248 -4.70 32.03 31.03
N PRO A 249 -3.72 32.54 31.80
CA PRO A 249 -3.92 33.71 32.64
C PRO A 249 -3.92 34.97 31.76
N LEU A 250 -5.08 35.59 31.59
CA LEU A 250 -5.27 36.80 30.81
C LEU A 250 -5.07 38.04 31.67
N LYS A 251 -4.46 39.08 31.08
CA LYS A 251 -4.46 40.43 31.64
C LYS A 251 -5.57 41.27 31.03
N LYS A 252 -6.01 42.28 31.76
CA LYS A 252 -6.96 43.28 31.24
C LYS A 252 -6.47 43.85 29.89
N GLY A 253 -7.36 43.88 28.89
CA GLY A 253 -7.06 44.32 27.53
C GLY A 253 -6.77 43.15 26.57
N GLN A 254 -6.02 43.43 25.50
CA GLN A 254 -5.70 42.42 24.48
C GLN A 254 -4.54 41.52 24.92
N ASN A 255 -4.71 40.22 24.76
CA ASN A 255 -3.72 39.18 24.97
C ASN A 255 -3.56 38.38 23.67
N LYS A 256 -2.34 37.97 23.37
CA LYS A 256 -2.03 37.09 22.24
C LYS A 256 -1.63 35.73 22.76
N VAL A 257 -2.23 34.67 22.24
CA VAL A 257 -1.90 33.29 22.55
C VAL A 257 -1.37 32.63 21.28
N GLN A 258 -0.19 32.01 21.35
CA GLN A 258 0.44 31.31 20.24
C GLN A 258 0.63 29.85 20.63
N ILE A 259 0.03 28.95 19.87
CA ILE A 259 0.11 27.51 20.07
C ILE A 259 0.87 26.92 18.88
N THR A 260 2.04 26.32 19.13
CA THR A 260 2.90 25.72 18.10
C THR A 260 3.01 24.20 18.30
N GLY A 261 3.54 23.48 17.31
CA GLY A 261 3.70 22.03 17.42
C GLY A 261 2.42 21.24 17.14
N LEU A 262 1.44 21.86 16.47
CA LEU A 262 0.18 21.23 16.09
C LEU A 262 0.33 20.46 14.78
N SER A 263 -0.56 19.50 14.49
CA SER A 263 -0.49 18.73 13.25
C SER A 263 -0.44 19.62 12.00
N SER A 264 0.44 19.26 11.05
CA SER A 264 0.47 19.88 9.72
C SER A 264 -0.72 19.46 8.85
N SER A 265 -1.50 18.47 9.28
CA SER A 265 -2.70 17.98 8.59
C SER A 265 -3.99 18.67 9.03
N ILE A 266 -3.91 19.74 9.84
CA ILE A 266 -5.08 20.50 10.31
C ILE A 266 -5.91 21.01 9.13
N ASP A 267 -7.23 20.72 9.14
CA ASP A 267 -8.18 21.46 8.30
C ASP A 267 -8.40 22.84 8.93
N THR A 268 -7.79 23.87 8.33
CA THR A 268 -7.85 25.24 8.82
C THR A 268 -9.28 25.79 8.91
N ARG A 269 -10.24 25.22 8.16
CA ARG A 269 -11.66 25.62 8.21
C ARG A 269 -12.44 24.97 9.36
N SER A 270 -11.87 23.96 10.00
CA SER A 270 -12.49 23.26 11.13
C SER A 270 -12.18 23.88 12.50
N LEU A 271 -11.28 24.87 12.53
CA LEU A 271 -10.74 25.45 13.76
C LEU A 271 -11.83 26.18 14.55
N ARG A 272 -11.95 25.83 15.83
CA ARG A 272 -12.88 26.46 16.78
C ARG A 272 -12.17 26.75 18.09
N VAL A 273 -12.42 27.94 18.64
CA VAL A 273 -11.91 28.38 19.95
C VAL A 273 -13.10 28.66 20.85
N SER A 274 -13.07 28.12 22.07
CA SER A 274 -14.13 28.29 23.08
C SER A 274 -13.53 28.27 24.50
N GLY A 275 -14.37 28.31 25.54
CA GLY A 275 -13.91 28.24 26.94
C GLY A 275 -13.45 29.58 27.55
N LEU A 276 -13.77 30.70 26.90
CA LEU A 276 -13.40 32.05 27.38
C LEU A 276 -14.31 32.59 28.50
N GLY A 277 -15.47 31.98 28.73
CA GLY A 277 -16.47 32.47 29.68
C GLY A 277 -17.10 33.80 29.25
N SER A 278 -17.68 34.54 30.20
CA SER A 278 -18.26 35.87 29.97
C SER A 278 -17.25 37.02 30.08
N ALA A 279 -16.11 36.82 30.75
CA ALA A 279 -15.13 37.86 31.07
C ALA A 279 -14.10 38.14 29.96
N ALA A 280 -14.09 37.32 28.89
CA ALA A 280 -13.16 37.45 27.77
C ALA A 280 -13.84 37.20 26.41
N ARG A 281 -13.38 37.91 25.37
CA ARG A 281 -13.93 37.85 24.02
C ARG A 281 -12.85 37.49 23.00
N LEU A 282 -13.20 36.57 22.11
CA LEU A 282 -12.37 36.19 20.97
C LEU A 282 -12.36 37.33 19.95
N SER A 283 -11.17 37.80 19.57
CA SER A 283 -11.01 38.90 18.61
C SER A 283 -10.53 38.40 17.25
N ASP A 284 -9.57 37.48 17.23
CA ASP A 284 -9.00 36.92 15.99
C ASP A 284 -8.44 35.51 16.22
N VAL A 285 -8.45 34.69 15.18
CA VAL A 285 -7.87 33.34 15.15
C VAL A 285 -7.23 33.11 13.80
N VAL A 286 -5.92 32.87 13.79
CA VAL A 286 -5.14 32.61 12.57
C VAL A 286 -4.44 31.27 12.69
N CYS A 287 -4.75 30.35 11.77
CA CYS A 287 -4.04 29.09 11.63
C CYS A 287 -3.00 29.20 10.52
N LYS A 288 -1.76 28.81 10.81
CA LYS A 288 -0.65 28.72 9.87
C LYS A 288 -0.19 27.28 9.83
N VAL A 289 -0.13 26.72 8.64
CA VAL A 289 0.34 25.37 8.41
C VAL A 289 1.39 25.45 7.33
N ASP A 290 2.64 25.17 7.68
CA ASP A 290 3.69 25.02 6.69
C ASP A 290 3.62 23.61 6.09
N ARG A 291 3.19 23.53 4.82
CA ARG A 291 3.14 22.27 4.06
C ARG A 291 4.39 22.03 3.23
N GLY A 292 5.34 22.98 3.19
CA GLY A 292 6.53 22.95 2.33
C GLY A 292 7.77 22.35 3.00
N ALA A 293 7.78 22.20 4.33
CA ALA A 293 8.93 21.75 5.11
C ALA A 293 9.22 20.23 5.06
N LEU A 294 8.64 19.47 4.12
CA LEU A 294 8.91 18.03 3.96
C LEU A 294 10.36 17.72 3.52
N PHE A 295 11.14 18.73 3.14
CA PHE A 295 12.49 18.55 2.59
C PHE A 295 13.64 19.04 3.48
N ASP A 296 13.38 19.92 4.46
CA ASP A 296 14.45 20.51 5.30
C ASP A 296 14.52 19.92 6.73
N ASP A 297 13.40 19.45 7.30
CA ASP A 297 13.35 19.02 8.71
C ASP A 297 13.79 17.57 8.98
N ALA A 298 14.03 16.75 7.94
CA ALA A 298 14.51 15.38 8.11
C ALA A 298 15.89 15.30 8.82
N ALA A 299 16.64 16.40 8.86
CA ALA A 299 17.93 16.49 9.54
C ALA A 299 17.82 16.84 11.05
N ASN A 300 16.65 17.22 11.57
CA ASN A 300 16.46 17.70 12.95
C ASN A 300 15.34 16.96 13.72
N ALA A 301 14.81 15.86 13.18
CA ALA A 301 13.85 15.05 13.91
C ALA A 301 14.55 14.30 15.05
N ASP A 302 14.21 14.63 16.30
CA ASP A 302 14.35 13.72 17.44
C ASP A 302 13.44 12.49 17.17
N SER A 303 13.94 11.56 16.35
CA SER A 303 13.22 10.39 15.85
C SER A 303 13.43 9.19 16.77
N HIS A 304 13.07 9.29 18.04
CA HIS A 304 12.95 8.12 18.92
C HIS A 304 11.65 7.33 18.68
N SER A 305 11.28 7.15 17.41
CA SER A 305 10.28 6.16 17.00
C SER A 305 11.02 4.88 16.65
N SER A 306 11.32 4.07 17.66
CA SER A 306 11.99 2.78 17.46
C SER A 306 11.03 1.79 16.81
N THR A 307 11.00 1.74 15.48
CA THR A 307 10.40 0.59 14.78
C THR A 307 11.21 -0.66 15.13
N GLU A 308 10.55 -1.82 15.15
CA GLU A 308 11.24 -3.10 15.37
C GLU A 308 12.42 -3.27 14.40
N GLN A 309 12.23 -2.86 13.14
CA GLN A 309 13.26 -2.85 12.10
C GLN A 309 14.45 -1.95 12.43
N LEU A 310 14.23 -0.74 12.97
CA LEU A 310 15.32 0.14 13.39
C LEU A 310 16.11 -0.46 14.55
N ARG A 311 15.44 -1.13 15.48
CA ARG A 311 16.08 -1.80 16.61
C ARG A 311 16.95 -2.97 16.14
N ASP A 312 16.44 -3.79 15.23
CA ASP A 312 17.17 -4.92 14.64
C ASP A 312 18.39 -4.47 13.83
N LEU A 313 18.24 -3.42 13.01
CA LEU A 313 19.36 -2.84 12.25
C LEU A 313 20.42 -2.25 13.18
N SER A 314 20.00 -1.57 14.25
CA SER A 314 20.92 -0.99 15.24
C SER A 314 21.69 -2.08 15.99
N ALA A 315 21.02 -3.15 16.43
CA ALA A 315 21.68 -4.29 17.07
C ALA A 315 22.67 -4.97 16.12
N LYS A 316 22.33 -5.10 14.83
CA LYS A 316 23.21 -5.66 13.82
C LYS A 316 24.44 -4.78 13.55
N LYS A 317 24.27 -3.45 13.58
CA LYS A 317 25.37 -2.50 13.48
C LYS A 317 26.34 -2.66 14.66
N GLU A 318 25.82 -2.68 15.89
CA GLU A 318 26.60 -2.83 17.12
C GLU A 318 27.41 -4.13 17.12
N ALA A 319 26.81 -5.23 16.66
CA ALA A 319 27.51 -6.52 16.52
C ALA A 319 28.69 -6.44 15.53
N LEU A 320 28.52 -5.79 14.38
CA LEU A 320 29.59 -5.60 13.39
C LEU A 320 30.67 -4.64 13.87
N GLU A 321 30.31 -3.58 14.59
CA GLU A 321 31.26 -2.65 15.21
C GLU A 321 32.11 -3.36 16.26
N SER A 322 31.50 -4.24 17.05
CA SER A 322 32.20 -5.09 18.01
C SER A 322 33.19 -6.03 17.32
N GLU A 323 32.79 -6.72 16.24
CA GLU A 323 33.70 -7.58 15.47
C GLU A 323 34.86 -6.78 14.86
N LYS A 324 34.58 -5.60 14.32
CA LYS A 324 35.59 -4.70 13.76
C LYS A 324 36.61 -4.28 14.82
N ASN A 325 36.13 -3.89 16.01
CA ASN A 325 37.00 -3.51 17.13
C ASN A 325 37.93 -4.67 17.54
N ILE A 326 37.42 -5.91 17.56
CA ILE A 326 38.25 -7.10 17.83
C ILE A 326 39.36 -7.26 16.79
N ARG A 327 39.07 -7.06 15.49
CA ARG A 327 40.08 -7.15 14.41
C ARG A 327 41.10 -6.00 14.48
N GLU A 328 40.67 -4.80 14.87
CA GLU A 328 41.57 -3.66 15.11
C GLU A 328 42.53 -3.94 16.29
N GLN A 329 42.02 -4.53 17.38
CA GLN A 329 42.83 -4.97 18.51
C GLN A 329 43.81 -6.10 18.13
N GLU A 330 43.41 -7.04 17.28
CA GLU A 330 44.30 -8.10 16.77
C GLU A 330 45.47 -7.48 15.97
N SER A 331 45.21 -6.48 15.13
CA SER A 331 46.24 -5.75 14.40
C SER A 331 47.21 -5.02 15.34
N GLU A 332 46.70 -4.39 16.39
CA GLU A 332 47.52 -3.68 17.37
C GLU A 332 48.41 -4.65 18.17
N LEU A 333 47.87 -5.81 18.57
CA LEU A 333 48.62 -6.86 19.24
C LEU A 333 49.75 -7.40 18.36
N LEU A 334 49.47 -7.64 17.08
CA LEU A 334 50.47 -8.10 16.11
C LEU A 334 51.61 -7.07 15.96
N PHE A 335 51.27 -5.78 15.90
CA PHE A 335 52.24 -4.69 15.81
C PHE A 335 53.11 -4.58 17.07
N LYS A 336 52.50 -4.62 18.27
CA LYS A 336 53.22 -4.61 19.56
C LYS A 336 54.15 -5.81 19.69
N TYR A 337 53.71 -7.00 19.27
CA TYR A 337 54.56 -8.19 19.26
C TYR A 337 55.78 -8.01 18.35
N GLY A 338 55.61 -7.44 17.16
CA GLY A 338 56.72 -7.12 16.25
C GLY A 338 57.79 -6.21 16.87
N GLN A 339 57.39 -5.24 17.69
CA GLN A 339 58.34 -4.36 18.40
C GLN A 339 59.20 -5.11 19.44
N THR A 340 58.69 -6.18 20.04
CA THR A 340 59.44 -6.96 21.04
C THR A 340 60.59 -7.77 20.42
N LEU A 341 60.48 -8.11 19.13
CA LEU A 341 61.50 -8.88 18.41
C LEU A 341 62.76 -8.05 18.08
N SER A 342 62.64 -6.72 18.02
CA SER A 342 63.78 -5.83 17.76
C SER A 342 64.72 -5.64 18.96
N GLY A 343 64.30 -6.05 20.16
CA GLY A 343 65.07 -5.91 21.40
C GLY A 343 65.96 -7.10 21.77
N ASN A 344 65.83 -8.25 21.08
CA ASN A 344 66.49 -9.50 21.47
C ASN A 344 67.65 -9.83 20.52
N SER A 345 68.89 -9.83 21.02
CA SER A 345 70.12 -9.91 20.22
C SER A 345 70.46 -11.30 19.66
N GLN A 346 69.46 -12.20 19.51
CA GLN A 346 69.66 -13.60 19.09
C GLN A 346 68.69 -14.08 17.98
N VAL A 347 68.01 -13.20 17.25
CA VAL A 347 67.13 -13.63 16.14
C VAL A 347 67.96 -13.89 14.88
N SER A 348 67.88 -15.11 14.33
CA SER A 348 68.58 -15.43 13.08
C SER A 348 67.90 -14.73 11.87
N PRO A 349 68.65 -14.40 10.79
CA PRO A 349 68.08 -13.79 9.60
C PRO A 349 66.90 -14.57 8.99
N GLY A 350 66.96 -15.91 9.02
CA GLY A 350 65.88 -16.77 8.48
C GLY A 350 64.60 -16.74 9.31
N GLU A 351 64.70 -16.67 10.64
CA GLU A 351 63.54 -16.53 11.53
C GLU A 351 62.87 -15.16 11.39
N MET A 352 63.66 -14.10 11.18
CA MET A 352 63.14 -12.76 10.90
C MET A 352 62.36 -12.73 9.58
N THR A 353 62.88 -13.33 8.52
CA THR A 353 62.17 -13.42 7.22
C THR A 353 60.86 -14.19 7.36
N ALA A 354 60.87 -15.35 8.02
CA ALA A 354 59.66 -16.14 8.23
C ALA A 354 58.60 -15.40 9.07
N PHE A 355 59.03 -14.64 10.09
CA PHE A 355 58.13 -13.79 10.87
C PHE A 355 57.52 -12.67 10.01
N LEU A 356 58.32 -11.96 9.23
CA LEU A 356 57.84 -10.87 8.37
C LEU A 356 56.83 -11.38 7.33
N ASP A 357 57.09 -12.53 6.70
CA ASP A 357 56.17 -13.13 5.74
C ASP A 357 54.81 -13.46 6.38
N GLN A 358 54.82 -14.04 7.58
CA GLN A 358 53.58 -14.34 8.33
C GLN A 358 52.88 -13.08 8.83
N TYR A 359 53.64 -12.09 9.30
CA TYR A 359 53.14 -10.79 9.74
C TYR A 359 52.40 -10.08 8.61
N PHE A 360 53.02 -10.01 7.40
CA PHE A 360 52.39 -9.41 6.24
C PHE A 360 51.16 -10.20 5.77
N ALA A 361 51.25 -11.54 5.73
CA ALA A 361 50.12 -12.38 5.32
C ALA A 361 48.92 -12.23 6.27
N ARG A 362 49.16 -12.19 7.58
CA ARG A 362 48.10 -12.01 8.59
C ARG A 362 47.58 -10.58 8.63
N GLY A 363 48.47 -9.58 8.59
CA GLY A 363 48.11 -8.16 8.54
C GLY A 363 47.25 -7.82 7.32
N LYS A 364 47.58 -8.38 6.14
CA LYS A 364 46.77 -8.23 4.93
C LYS A 364 45.34 -8.78 5.13
N LYS A 365 45.20 -10.00 5.66
CA LYS A 365 43.88 -10.61 5.94
C LYS A 365 43.06 -9.81 6.95
N ILE A 366 43.70 -9.31 8.02
CA ILE A 366 43.04 -8.47 9.02
C ILE A 366 42.53 -7.18 8.36
N LEU A 367 43.34 -6.53 7.52
CA LEU A 367 42.95 -5.30 6.82
C LEU A 367 41.81 -5.52 5.83
N GLU A 368 41.85 -6.63 5.06
CA GLU A 368 40.75 -7.05 4.17
C GLU A 368 39.46 -7.23 4.97
N SER A 369 39.54 -7.91 6.12
CA SER A 369 38.38 -8.13 7.00
C SER A 369 37.84 -6.85 7.64
N ILE A 370 38.71 -5.94 8.11
CA ILE A 370 38.30 -4.63 8.64
C ILE A 370 37.61 -3.82 7.54
N THR A 371 38.10 -3.89 6.30
CA THR A 371 37.49 -3.20 5.15
C THR A 371 36.10 -3.75 4.84
N GLU A 372 35.95 -5.07 4.80
CA GLU A 372 34.65 -5.73 4.61
C GLU A 372 33.66 -5.38 5.72
N LEU A 373 34.10 -5.36 6.99
CA LEU A 373 33.27 -4.97 8.13
C LEU A 373 32.86 -3.50 8.04
N LYS A 374 33.77 -2.58 7.65
CA LYS A 374 33.45 -1.16 7.42
C LYS A 374 32.41 -0.99 6.32
N GLU A 375 32.51 -1.74 5.22
CA GLU A 375 31.52 -1.71 4.14
C GLU A 375 30.14 -2.19 4.62
N LYS A 376 30.09 -3.26 5.42
CA LYS A 376 28.84 -3.77 6.01
C LYS A 376 28.22 -2.78 7.00
N ILE A 377 29.02 -2.16 7.87
CA ILE A 377 28.56 -1.11 8.80
C ILE A 377 28.00 0.07 8.01
N ALA A 378 28.73 0.57 7.01
CA ALA A 378 28.27 1.67 6.17
C ALA A 378 27.00 1.32 5.38
N ALA A 379 26.82 0.06 4.97
CA ALA A 379 25.58 -0.41 4.34
C ALA A 379 24.40 -0.40 5.32
N ILE A 380 24.61 -0.87 6.56
CA ILE A 380 23.57 -0.82 7.60
C ILE A 380 23.23 0.63 7.98
N ASP A 381 24.21 1.52 8.11
CA ASP A 381 23.97 2.94 8.36
C ASP A 381 23.08 3.58 7.30
N ARG A 382 23.26 3.21 6.03
CA ARG A 382 22.38 3.67 4.94
C ARG A 382 20.96 3.13 5.11
N LEU A 383 20.80 1.89 5.55
CA LEU A 383 19.48 1.29 5.80
C LEU A 383 18.78 1.92 7.02
N ILE A 384 19.51 2.19 8.10
CA ILE A 384 19.00 2.88 9.28
C ILE A 384 18.47 4.26 8.87
N LYS A 385 19.29 5.05 8.16
CA LYS A 385 18.87 6.39 7.68
C LYS A 385 17.65 6.33 6.77
N PHE A 386 17.58 5.33 5.89
CA PHE A 386 16.43 5.14 5.01
C PHE A 386 15.16 4.81 5.82
N GLU A 387 15.26 3.90 6.80
CA GLU A 387 14.14 3.53 7.64
C GLU A 387 13.70 4.68 8.58
N GLU A 388 14.64 5.46 9.11
CA GLU A 388 14.35 6.69 9.88
C GLU A 388 13.61 7.71 9.01
N TYR A 389 14.03 7.89 7.76
CA TYR A 389 13.36 8.77 6.80
C TYR A 389 11.93 8.30 6.52
N GLU A 390 11.73 7.02 6.20
CA GLU A 390 10.40 6.44 5.96
C GLU A 390 9.52 6.52 7.22
N ALA A 391 10.08 6.27 8.40
CA ALA A 391 9.39 6.43 9.67
C ALA A 391 8.99 7.89 9.93
N SER A 392 9.84 8.86 9.57
CA SER A 392 9.52 10.28 9.68
C SER A 392 8.36 10.70 8.76
N ILE A 393 8.30 10.13 7.55
CA ILE A 393 7.19 10.37 6.61
C ILE A 393 5.90 9.79 7.18
N ARG A 394 5.93 8.54 7.65
CA ARG A 394 4.76 7.87 8.24
C ARG A 394 4.28 8.57 9.51
N LYS A 395 5.20 9.13 10.30
CA LYS A 395 4.83 9.91 11.47
C LYS A 395 4.05 11.17 11.10
N GLY A 396 4.31 11.75 9.93
CA GLY A 396 3.77 13.07 9.57
C GLY A 396 4.50 14.19 10.30
N SER A 397 4.04 15.42 10.12
CA SER A 397 4.72 16.62 10.66
C SER A 397 3.82 17.39 11.63
N ALA A 398 4.42 18.00 12.65
CA ALA A 398 3.75 18.81 13.67
C ALA A 398 4.11 20.30 13.55
N ASN A 399 4.18 20.83 12.32
CA ASN A 399 4.59 22.22 12.05
C ASN A 399 3.42 23.22 11.99
N GLY A 400 2.24 22.83 12.49
CA GLY A 400 1.06 23.69 12.60
C GLY A 400 1.19 24.69 13.75
N GLN A 401 0.68 25.90 13.52
CA GLN A 401 0.61 26.98 14.50
C GLN A 401 -0.77 27.65 14.48
N VAL A 402 -1.30 27.96 15.66
CA VAL A 402 -2.51 28.76 15.84
C VAL A 402 -2.19 29.97 16.70
N ASP A 403 -2.44 31.17 16.15
CA ASP A 403 -2.41 32.44 16.86
C ASP A 403 -3.84 32.85 17.21
N VAL A 404 -4.11 33.13 18.49
CA VAL A 404 -5.40 33.60 19.00
C VAL A 404 -5.24 34.96 19.66
N VAL A 405 -6.12 35.91 19.35
CA VAL A 405 -6.19 37.21 20.03
C VAL A 405 -7.44 37.27 20.88
N ILE A 406 -7.27 37.54 22.17
CA ILE A 406 -8.33 37.53 23.19
C ILE A 406 -8.33 38.87 23.91
N SER A 407 -9.50 39.47 24.06
CA SER A 407 -9.68 40.69 24.84
C SER A 407 -10.37 40.36 26.17
N ALA A 408 -9.75 40.68 27.30
CA ALA A 408 -10.32 40.48 28.64
C ALA A 408 -10.72 41.81 29.29
N GLU A 409 -11.86 41.83 29.98
CA GLU A 409 -12.37 43.05 30.64
C GLU A 409 -11.58 43.38 31.93
N ASP A 410 -11.11 42.34 32.63
CA ASP A 410 -10.22 42.41 33.81
C ASP A 410 -9.22 41.24 33.79
N ASP A 411 -8.23 41.26 34.71
CA ASP A 411 -7.31 40.14 34.91
C ASP A 411 -8.08 38.88 35.32
N CYS A 412 -7.99 37.79 34.54
CA CYS A 412 -8.72 36.55 34.77
C CYS A 412 -7.95 35.33 34.24
N SER A 413 -8.41 34.12 34.55
CA SER A 413 -7.87 32.89 33.95
C SER A 413 -8.98 32.20 33.16
N VAL A 414 -8.66 31.74 31.96
CA VAL A 414 -9.60 31.01 31.09
C VAL A 414 -9.01 29.69 30.66
N ASP A 415 -9.86 28.68 30.48
CA ASP A 415 -9.49 27.41 29.88
C ASP A 415 -9.78 27.46 28.39
N LEU A 416 -8.82 27.99 27.62
CA LEU A 416 -8.95 28.10 26.17
C LEU A 416 -9.05 26.71 25.57
N LYS A 417 -10.24 26.37 25.08
CA LYS A 417 -10.53 25.12 24.40
C LYS A 417 -10.34 25.29 22.90
N LEU A 418 -9.30 24.67 22.37
CA LEU A 418 -9.01 24.59 20.94
C LEU A 418 -9.58 23.30 20.37
N THR A 419 -10.33 23.38 19.28
CA THR A 419 -10.88 22.22 18.56
C THR A 419 -10.53 22.32 17.09
N TYR A 420 -10.02 21.24 16.51
CA TYR A 420 -9.62 21.18 15.11
C TYR A 420 -9.75 19.76 14.57
N SER A 421 -9.89 19.62 13.25
CA SER A 421 -9.88 18.32 12.56
C SER A 421 -8.53 18.03 11.92
N ASN A 422 -8.10 16.77 11.95
CA ASN A 422 -6.89 16.26 11.31
C ASN A 422 -7.19 15.00 10.47
N ASN A 423 -6.18 14.47 9.78
CA ASN A 423 -6.34 13.35 8.83
C ASN A 423 -6.24 11.94 9.46
N ALA A 424 -6.65 11.77 10.73
CA ALA A 424 -6.76 10.44 11.33
C ALA A 424 -8.14 9.81 11.05
N ARG A 425 -8.22 8.49 10.96
CA ARG A 425 -9.50 7.83 10.67
C ARG A 425 -9.58 6.44 11.30
N TRP A 426 -10.80 5.91 11.37
CA TRP A 426 -11.02 4.54 11.81
C TRP A 426 -11.95 3.77 10.87
N ARG A 427 -11.91 2.44 10.99
CA ARG A 427 -12.87 1.53 10.37
C ARG A 427 -13.26 0.39 11.32
N PRO A 428 -14.50 -0.12 11.25
CA PRO A 428 -14.89 -1.30 11.99
C PRO A 428 -14.21 -2.55 11.41
N VAL A 429 -13.79 -3.46 12.27
CA VAL A 429 -13.40 -4.83 11.91
C VAL A 429 -13.97 -5.78 12.95
N TYR A 430 -14.37 -6.97 12.51
CA TYR A 430 -15.00 -7.95 13.37
C TYR A 430 -14.23 -9.26 13.36
N GLU A 431 -14.22 -9.95 14.49
CA GLU A 431 -13.77 -11.34 14.59
C GLU A 431 -14.93 -12.17 15.14
N LEU A 432 -15.46 -13.08 14.32
CA LEU A 432 -16.49 -14.02 14.71
C LEU A 432 -15.82 -15.30 15.21
N HIS A 433 -15.98 -15.59 16.49
CA HIS A 433 -15.49 -16.78 17.15
C HIS A 433 -16.63 -17.77 17.29
N ALA A 434 -16.50 -18.93 16.65
CA ALA A 434 -17.38 -20.06 16.82
C ALA A 434 -16.60 -21.20 17.48
N SER A 435 -17.33 -22.05 18.22
CA SER A 435 -16.79 -23.28 18.81
C SER A 435 -17.51 -24.48 18.22
N ALA A 436 -16.84 -25.62 18.17
CA ALA A 436 -17.47 -26.90 17.88
C ALA A 436 -17.43 -27.81 19.11
N ASP A 437 -18.56 -28.43 19.44
CA ASP A 437 -18.65 -29.49 20.44
C ASP A 437 -18.65 -30.84 19.72
N ASN A 438 -17.63 -31.67 19.98
CA ASN A 438 -17.46 -32.97 19.34
C ASN A 438 -17.50 -32.93 17.79
N GLY A 439 -16.98 -31.84 17.21
CA GLY A 439 -16.97 -31.59 15.76
C GLY A 439 -18.29 -31.04 15.20
N LYS A 440 -19.33 -30.87 16.04
CA LYS A 440 -20.56 -30.19 15.67
C LYS A 440 -20.47 -28.71 16.03
N PRO A 441 -20.65 -27.78 15.07
CA PRO A 441 -20.65 -26.35 15.35
C PRO A 441 -21.73 -25.94 16.37
N SER A 442 -21.34 -25.11 17.34
CA SER A 442 -22.23 -24.52 18.33
C SER A 442 -23.05 -23.37 17.72
N SER A 443 -24.30 -23.23 18.16
CA SER A 443 -25.13 -22.07 17.81
C SER A 443 -24.76 -20.81 18.60
N SER A 444 -23.93 -20.93 19.64
CA SER A 444 -23.42 -19.78 20.39
C SER A 444 -22.12 -19.31 19.77
N VAL A 445 -22.07 -18.05 19.35
CA VAL A 445 -20.90 -17.42 18.75
C VAL A 445 -20.60 -16.10 19.44
N PHE A 446 -19.34 -15.68 19.43
CA PHE A 446 -18.93 -14.39 19.96
C PHE A 446 -18.44 -13.50 18.82
N LEU A 447 -18.97 -12.29 18.73
CA LEU A 447 -18.47 -11.28 17.80
C LEU A 447 -17.62 -10.27 18.56
N HIS A 448 -16.31 -10.29 18.33
CA HIS A 448 -15.40 -9.27 18.83
C HIS A 448 -15.48 -8.08 17.87
N TYR A 449 -16.11 -7.00 18.34
CA TYR A 449 -16.20 -5.75 17.60
C TYR A 449 -14.98 -4.88 17.93
N ARG A 450 -14.13 -4.64 16.92
CA ARG A 450 -12.92 -3.82 17.06
C ARG A 450 -12.93 -2.63 16.11
N ALA A 451 -12.19 -1.59 16.49
CA ALA A 451 -11.82 -0.48 15.64
C ALA A 451 -10.38 -0.65 15.14
N GLN A 452 -10.17 -0.45 13.86
CA GLN A 452 -8.83 -0.19 13.32
C GLN A 452 -8.65 1.30 13.10
N ILE A 453 -7.70 1.90 13.82
CA ILE A 453 -7.39 3.33 13.83
C ILE A 453 -5.99 3.50 13.27
N TRP A 454 -5.77 4.49 12.42
CA TRP A 454 -4.43 4.83 11.96
C TRP A 454 -4.32 6.33 11.74
N GLN A 455 -3.13 6.86 12.02
CA GLN A 455 -2.87 8.29 11.96
C GLN A 455 -1.42 8.60 11.55
N GLU A 456 -1.26 9.71 10.84
CA GLU A 456 -0.01 10.24 10.29
C GLU A 456 0.03 11.76 10.53
N THR A 457 -0.45 12.18 11.72
CA THR A 457 -0.75 13.59 11.99
C THR A 457 0.46 14.36 12.52
N GLY A 458 1.55 13.66 12.87
CA GLY A 458 2.69 14.21 13.59
C GLY A 458 2.47 14.31 15.10
N GLU A 459 1.26 14.06 15.59
CA GLU A 459 0.89 14.18 17.00
C GLU A 459 0.59 12.80 17.60
N ASP A 460 1.41 12.35 18.55
CA ASP A 460 1.14 11.13 19.31
C ASP A 460 -0.02 11.39 20.30
N TRP A 461 -1.02 10.52 20.31
CA TRP A 461 -2.16 10.64 21.23
C TRP A 461 -1.85 9.84 22.48
N ASN A 462 -1.12 10.42 23.42
CA ASN A 462 -0.75 9.72 24.66
C ASN A 462 -1.85 9.87 25.71
N ASN A 463 -2.31 8.76 26.30
CA ASN A 463 -3.34 8.72 27.35
C ASN A 463 -4.55 9.62 27.04
N THR A 464 -5.14 9.44 25.85
CA THR A 464 -6.17 10.33 25.33
C THR A 464 -7.54 9.64 25.36
N SER A 465 -8.58 10.38 25.78
CA SER A 465 -9.96 9.89 25.71
C SER A 465 -10.40 9.77 24.25
N LEU A 466 -10.71 8.55 23.83
CA LEU A 466 -11.02 8.23 22.44
C LEU A 466 -12.51 7.98 22.24
N ILE A 467 -13.10 8.73 21.30
CA ILE A 467 -14.50 8.60 20.91
C ILE A 467 -14.54 8.16 19.44
N LEU A 468 -15.16 7.02 19.16
CA LEU A 468 -15.31 6.48 17.81
C LEU A 468 -16.70 6.79 17.30
N SER A 469 -16.78 7.64 16.28
CA SER A 469 -18.05 8.01 15.67
C SER A 469 -18.27 7.24 14.37
N THR A 470 -19.45 6.61 14.25
CA THR A 470 -19.89 5.99 13.00
C THR A 470 -20.35 7.00 11.95
N ALA A 471 -20.47 8.28 12.33
CA ALA A 471 -20.74 9.34 11.37
C ALA A 471 -19.61 9.43 10.35
N VAL A 472 -20.01 9.62 9.10
CA VAL A 472 -19.11 10.11 8.06
C VAL A 472 -19.03 11.62 8.26
N SER A 473 -17.92 12.10 8.80
CA SER A 473 -17.65 13.54 8.83
C SER A 473 -17.20 13.95 7.43
N GLY A 474 -18.12 14.57 6.71
CA GLY A 474 -17.87 15.09 5.39
C GLY A 474 -18.71 16.33 5.20
N THR A 475 -18.01 17.42 4.89
CA THR A 475 -18.45 18.54 4.05
C THR A 475 -18.91 18.08 2.66
N MET A 476 -19.61 16.97 2.56
CA MET A 476 -20.56 16.75 1.48
C MET A 476 -21.71 17.66 1.83
N ASP A 477 -21.98 18.62 0.97
CA ASP A 477 -23.23 19.37 0.98
C ASP A 477 -24.36 18.33 1.06
N LYS A 478 -24.90 18.11 2.28
CA LYS A 478 -26.04 17.22 2.52
C LYS A 478 -27.30 17.96 2.06
N SER A 479 -27.25 18.54 0.86
CA SER A 479 -28.39 19.15 0.24
C SER A 479 -29.39 18.06 -0.07
N LEU A 480 -30.67 18.37 0.16
CA LEU A 480 -31.78 17.51 -0.19
C LEU A 480 -31.60 17.07 -1.65
N PRO A 481 -31.60 15.76 -1.95
CA PRO A 481 -31.49 15.30 -3.33
C PRO A 481 -32.57 15.95 -4.18
N ALA A 482 -32.17 16.72 -5.18
CA ALA A 482 -33.12 17.37 -6.07
C ALA A 482 -33.83 16.31 -6.93
N LEU A 483 -35.15 16.18 -6.75
CA LEU A 483 -35.98 15.34 -7.61
C LEU A 483 -35.98 15.93 -9.02
N ARG A 484 -35.26 15.28 -9.95
CA ARG A 484 -35.33 15.64 -11.38
C ARG A 484 -36.60 15.07 -11.97
N GLY A 485 -37.44 15.94 -12.56
CA GLY A 485 -38.64 15.53 -13.29
C GLY A 485 -38.28 14.50 -14.38
N ARG A 486 -38.97 13.36 -14.38
CA ARG A 486 -38.79 12.33 -15.41
C ARG A 486 -39.75 12.60 -16.57
N ARG A 487 -39.21 12.75 -17.78
CA ARG A 487 -40.01 12.84 -19.01
C ARG A 487 -40.09 11.46 -19.66
N ILE A 488 -41.28 11.06 -20.10
CA ILE A 488 -41.48 9.87 -20.92
C ILE A 488 -41.27 10.29 -22.37
N GLU A 489 -40.29 9.69 -23.03
CA GLU A 489 -40.09 9.84 -24.47
C GLU A 489 -40.64 8.60 -25.19
N GLN A 490 -41.47 8.82 -26.20
CA GLN A 490 -42.00 7.76 -27.05
C GLN A 490 -40.86 7.25 -27.93
N LYS A 491 -40.57 5.94 -27.88
CA LYS A 491 -39.56 5.35 -28.77
C LYS A 491 -40.00 5.56 -30.24
N PRO A 492 -39.15 6.17 -31.09
CA PRO A 492 -39.49 6.36 -32.48
C PRO A 492 -39.63 4.99 -33.18
N HIS A 493 -40.72 4.82 -33.91
CA HIS A 493 -40.90 3.71 -34.83
C HIS A 493 -40.00 3.91 -36.05
N GLY A 494 -39.19 2.89 -36.37
CA GLY A 494 -38.55 2.75 -37.67
C GLY A 494 -37.41 3.74 -37.95
N GLY A 495 -36.22 3.42 -37.44
CA GLY A 495 -34.99 4.08 -37.87
C GLY A 495 -33.80 3.36 -37.24
N TYR A 496 -33.00 2.70 -38.07
CA TYR A 496 -31.75 2.04 -37.67
C TYR A 496 -30.84 3.06 -36.97
N THR A 497 -30.95 3.11 -35.65
CA THR A 497 -29.99 3.78 -34.80
C THR A 497 -29.01 2.72 -34.38
N THR A 498 -27.77 2.83 -34.85
CA THR A 498 -26.62 2.12 -34.30
C THR A 498 -26.46 2.55 -32.84
N GLN A 499 -27.17 1.87 -31.95
CA GLN A 499 -26.80 1.81 -30.55
C GLN A 499 -25.39 1.24 -30.52
N ARG A 500 -24.43 2.10 -30.20
CA ARG A 500 -23.16 1.65 -29.63
C ARG A 500 -23.50 0.91 -28.36
N ILE A 501 -23.69 -0.40 -28.50
CA ILE A 501 -23.47 -1.39 -27.46
C ILE A 501 -22.02 -1.13 -27.03
N GLY A 502 -21.84 -0.38 -25.95
CA GLY A 502 -20.63 -0.52 -25.17
C GLY A 502 -20.55 -1.99 -24.84
N GLN A 503 -19.56 -2.68 -25.39
CA GLN A 503 -19.27 -4.07 -25.04
C GLN A 503 -19.20 -4.13 -23.51
N ARG A 504 -20.28 -4.61 -22.87
CA ARG A 504 -20.20 -5.10 -21.51
C ARG A 504 -19.27 -6.30 -21.63
N GLN A 505 -18.02 -6.10 -21.23
CA GLN A 505 -17.08 -7.19 -21.07
C GLN A 505 -17.77 -8.25 -20.21
N SER A 506 -17.80 -9.49 -20.72
CA SER A 506 -18.31 -10.63 -19.97
C SER A 506 -17.54 -10.71 -18.64
N PRO A 507 -18.16 -11.16 -17.54
CA PRO A 507 -17.43 -11.42 -16.31
C PRO A 507 -16.20 -12.32 -16.50
N GLU A 508 -16.18 -13.21 -17.49
CA GLU A 508 -14.95 -13.92 -17.89
C GLU A 508 -13.87 -12.98 -18.45
N GLN A 509 -14.21 -11.97 -19.25
CA GLN A 509 -13.27 -10.94 -19.69
C GLN A 509 -12.85 -10.01 -18.55
N ARG A 510 -13.72 -9.78 -17.56
CA ARG A 510 -13.37 -9.03 -16.34
C ARG A 510 -12.48 -9.84 -15.42
N GLU A 511 -12.71 -11.14 -15.31
CA GLU A 511 -11.91 -12.07 -14.53
C GLU A 511 -10.56 -12.31 -15.20
N MET A 512 -10.51 -12.47 -16.53
CA MET A 512 -9.25 -12.44 -17.28
C MET A 512 -8.53 -11.11 -17.15
N MET A 513 -9.24 -9.97 -17.16
CA MET A 513 -8.61 -8.67 -16.96
C MET A 513 -8.12 -8.49 -15.52
N ARG A 514 -8.83 -9.06 -14.54
CA ARG A 514 -8.49 -9.02 -13.12
C ARG A 514 -7.33 -9.98 -12.79
N LEU A 515 -7.30 -11.16 -13.40
CA LEU A 515 -6.18 -12.11 -13.36
C LEU A 515 -4.98 -11.55 -14.12
N ALA A 516 -5.18 -10.92 -15.27
CA ALA A 516 -4.12 -10.23 -16.00
C ALA A 516 -3.58 -9.05 -15.20
N GLN A 517 -4.45 -8.26 -14.52
CA GLN A 517 -4.02 -7.21 -13.60
C GLN A 517 -3.28 -7.76 -12.38
N GLN A 518 -3.74 -8.87 -11.78
CA GLN A 518 -3.03 -9.52 -10.69
C GLN A 518 -1.67 -10.05 -11.14
N GLN A 519 -1.60 -10.67 -12.30
CA GLN A 519 -0.37 -11.20 -12.87
C GLN A 519 0.59 -10.06 -13.23
N GLN A 520 0.07 -8.94 -13.72
CA GLN A 520 0.84 -7.73 -14.01
C GLN A 520 1.31 -7.03 -12.73
N GLN A 521 0.50 -7.01 -11.66
CA GLN A 521 0.91 -6.53 -10.33
C GLN A 521 1.98 -7.44 -9.71
N GLN A 522 1.84 -8.77 -9.84
CA GLN A 522 2.86 -9.71 -9.38
C GLN A 522 4.17 -9.56 -10.17
N GLN A 523 4.10 -9.35 -11.50
CA GLN A 523 5.28 -9.05 -12.31
C GLN A 523 5.92 -7.72 -11.91
N GLN A 524 5.14 -6.67 -11.61
CA GLN A 524 5.67 -5.40 -11.12
C GLN A 524 6.32 -5.53 -9.75
N GLN A 525 5.72 -6.27 -8.81
CA GLN A 525 6.33 -6.52 -7.50
C GLN A 525 7.62 -7.35 -7.63
N MET A 526 7.67 -8.30 -8.56
CA MET A 526 8.88 -9.09 -8.83
C MET A 526 9.98 -8.24 -9.48
N LEU A 527 9.63 -7.36 -10.43
CA LEU A 527 10.54 -6.38 -11.03
C LEU A 527 11.09 -5.41 -9.98
N LEU A 528 10.25 -4.91 -9.07
CA LEU A 528 10.67 -4.06 -7.95
C LEU A 528 11.65 -4.80 -7.03
N ARG A 529 11.38 -6.07 -6.69
CA ARG A 529 12.32 -6.91 -5.92
C ARG A 529 13.64 -7.12 -6.65
N LEU A 530 13.60 -7.39 -7.96
CA LEU A 530 14.79 -7.55 -8.79
C LEU A 530 15.59 -6.24 -8.90
N GLN A 531 14.91 -5.10 -9.00
CA GLN A 531 15.55 -3.79 -9.04
C GLN A 531 16.22 -3.46 -7.71
N HIS A 532 15.57 -3.79 -6.59
CA HIS A 532 16.14 -3.68 -5.26
C HIS A 532 17.37 -4.59 -5.08
N GLN A 533 17.31 -5.80 -5.62
CA GLN A 533 18.41 -6.76 -5.57
C GLN A 533 19.59 -6.37 -6.47
N GLN A 534 19.33 -5.77 -7.64
CA GLN A 534 20.36 -5.20 -8.52
C GLN A 534 21.00 -3.94 -7.94
N GLN A 535 20.23 -3.07 -7.29
CA GLN A 535 20.78 -1.91 -6.58
C GLN A 535 21.67 -2.31 -5.39
N GLN A 536 21.37 -3.43 -4.73
CA GLN A 536 22.25 -4.00 -3.70
C GLN A 536 23.53 -4.61 -4.27
N GLN A 537 23.53 -5.05 -5.54
CA GLN A 537 24.72 -5.59 -6.21
C GLN A 537 25.57 -4.53 -6.94
N SER A 538 25.03 -3.35 -7.25
CA SER A 538 25.73 -2.29 -7.99
C SER A 538 26.57 -1.33 -7.13
N VAL A 539 26.62 -1.51 -5.80
CA VAL A 539 27.41 -0.64 -4.89
C VAL A 539 28.87 -1.11 -4.76
N GLY A 540 29.31 -2.14 -5.49
CA GLY A 540 30.64 -2.76 -5.35
C GLY A 540 31.53 -2.81 -6.59
N ALA A 541 31.48 -1.85 -7.53
CA ALA A 541 32.37 -1.87 -8.70
C ALA A 541 33.08 -0.52 -8.93
N GLN A 542 34.38 -0.48 -8.65
CA GLN A 542 35.29 0.59 -9.13
C GLN A 542 35.73 0.34 -10.58
N PRO A 543 35.97 1.39 -11.39
CA PRO A 543 36.43 1.24 -12.77
C PRO A 543 37.96 1.09 -12.86
N LEU A 544 38.43 0.10 -13.63
CA LEU A 544 39.83 -0.07 -14.05
C LEU A 544 40.14 0.72 -15.34
N PRO A 545 41.39 1.16 -15.55
CA PRO A 545 41.79 1.98 -16.69
C PRO A 545 42.04 1.19 -17.98
N TYR A 546 41.87 1.88 -19.11
CA TYR A 546 41.90 1.41 -20.49
C TYR A 546 43.30 1.50 -21.12
N GLN A 547 43.75 0.50 -21.89
CA GLN A 547 44.77 0.61 -22.95
C GLN A 547 44.66 -0.52 -24.01
N PRO A 548 45.22 -0.37 -25.24
CA PRO A 548 44.50 -0.68 -26.48
C PRO A 548 44.93 -1.95 -27.27
N VAL A 549 43.96 -2.40 -28.08
CA VAL A 549 43.93 -3.14 -29.36
C VAL A 549 45.17 -3.92 -29.85
N GLY A 550 44.94 -5.21 -30.11
CA GLY A 550 45.65 -6.03 -31.11
C GLY A 550 44.74 -7.17 -31.62
N ALA A 551 44.59 -7.27 -32.94
CA ALA A 551 43.63 -8.12 -33.64
C ALA A 551 44.08 -9.59 -33.79
N GLN A 552 43.14 -10.54 -33.80
CA GLN A 552 43.07 -11.64 -34.78
C GLN A 552 41.74 -12.42 -34.69
N GLN A 553 41.41 -13.06 -35.81
CA GLN A 553 40.08 -13.46 -36.27
C GLN A 553 39.94 -15.00 -36.23
N GLN A 554 38.69 -15.49 -36.20
CA GLN A 554 38.16 -16.77 -36.74
C GLN A 554 37.64 -17.87 -35.78
N GLN A 555 36.32 -18.08 -35.91
CA GLN A 555 35.60 -19.33 -36.27
C GLN A 555 35.32 -20.47 -35.28
N MET A 556 34.00 -20.67 -35.09
CA MET A 556 33.17 -21.89 -35.27
C MET A 556 33.08 -23.01 -34.22
N LEU A 557 31.79 -23.22 -33.84
CA LEU A 557 31.02 -24.44 -33.55
C LEU A 557 31.30 -25.29 -32.28
N PRO A 558 30.25 -25.81 -31.60
CA PRO A 558 30.39 -26.72 -30.45
C PRO A 558 30.23 -28.20 -30.88
N PRO A 559 30.81 -29.16 -30.14
CA PRO A 559 30.37 -30.55 -30.22
C PRO A 559 29.48 -30.93 -29.03
N VAL A 560 28.48 -31.74 -29.36
CA VAL A 560 27.54 -32.41 -28.46
C VAL A 560 27.92 -33.90 -28.40
N LEU A 561 27.86 -34.44 -27.18
CA LEU A 561 27.74 -35.85 -26.74
C LEU A 561 28.91 -36.84 -26.93
N GLN A 562 29.34 -37.41 -25.80
CA GLN A 562 29.33 -38.87 -25.62
C GLN A 562 29.22 -39.28 -24.14
N GLN A 563 28.24 -40.14 -23.85
CA GLN A 563 28.04 -40.84 -22.59
C GLN A 563 29.03 -42.01 -22.45
N GLN A 564 29.52 -42.26 -21.24
CA GLN A 564 29.91 -43.61 -20.82
C GLN A 564 29.66 -43.79 -19.32
N SER A 565 28.79 -44.75 -19.02
CA SER A 565 28.47 -45.34 -17.72
C SER A 565 29.45 -46.46 -17.38
N VAL A 566 29.87 -46.60 -16.12
CA VAL A 566 30.41 -47.87 -15.60
C VAL A 566 29.92 -48.10 -14.17
N ASP A 567 29.37 -49.30 -13.97
CA ASP A 567 28.80 -49.88 -12.76
C ASP A 567 29.81 -50.16 -11.65
N ALA A 568 29.34 -50.22 -10.39
CA ALA A 568 30.10 -50.77 -9.27
C ALA A 568 29.20 -51.46 -8.22
N GLN A 569 29.49 -52.73 -7.94
CA GLN A 569 29.22 -53.52 -6.72
C GLN A 569 30.06 -54.83 -6.81
N PRO A 570 30.30 -55.59 -5.71
CA PRO A 570 30.97 -55.22 -4.45
C PRO A 570 31.96 -56.31 -3.94
N SER A 571 32.70 -56.04 -2.84
CA SER A 571 32.81 -56.87 -1.61
C SER A 571 34.14 -56.77 -0.84
N SER A 572 34.00 -56.68 0.49
CA SER A 572 34.86 -57.16 1.60
C SER A 572 36.31 -56.68 1.77
N TYR A 573 36.68 -56.25 3.00
CA TYR A 573 37.57 -56.96 3.92
C TYR A 573 37.66 -56.27 5.31
N GLN A 574 38.03 -57.09 6.30
CA GLN A 574 38.02 -56.91 7.76
C GLN A 574 39.08 -55.94 8.31
N SER A 575 38.87 -55.49 9.56
CA SER A 575 39.82 -54.78 10.40
C SER A 575 40.14 -55.57 11.68
N ILE A 576 41.43 -55.66 12.02
CA ILE A 576 42.04 -56.05 13.32
C ILE A 576 42.86 -54.80 13.71
N GLY A 577 42.97 -54.26 14.93
CA GLY A 577 42.64 -54.65 16.30
C GLY A 577 43.79 -54.18 17.21
N ALA A 578 43.57 -53.24 18.13
CA ALA A 578 44.35 -53.05 19.38
C ALA A 578 43.65 -52.06 20.34
N ALA A 579 43.74 -52.33 21.65
CA ALA A 579 42.81 -51.95 22.73
C ALA A 579 43.43 -50.96 23.79
N PRO A 580 42.97 -50.86 25.06
CA PRO A 580 41.78 -50.11 25.54
C PRO A 580 42.02 -49.22 26.81
N GLY A 581 41.03 -48.39 27.20
CA GLY A 581 41.02 -47.74 28.53
C GLY A 581 39.82 -46.84 28.92
N LYS A 582 38.79 -47.47 29.52
CA LYS A 582 37.80 -47.01 30.55
C LYS A 582 36.93 -45.74 30.40
N ALA A 583 35.60 -45.95 30.41
CA ALA A 583 34.63 -45.37 31.37
C ALA A 583 33.28 -46.19 31.37
N PRO A 584 32.56 -46.35 32.50
CA PRO A 584 31.41 -47.25 32.63
C PRO A 584 30.02 -46.55 32.52
N VAL A 585 29.00 -47.41 32.47
CA VAL A 585 27.58 -47.21 32.12
C VAL A 585 26.67 -47.32 33.36
N VAL A 586 25.45 -46.75 33.31
CA VAL A 586 24.13 -47.39 33.62
C VAL A 586 23.11 -46.53 34.41
N SER A 587 21.93 -46.39 33.77
CA SER A 587 20.51 -46.18 34.17
C SER A 587 20.05 -45.76 35.57
N PHE A 588 18.90 -45.06 35.64
CA PHE A 588 18.01 -45.06 36.81
C PHE A 588 16.52 -45.20 36.48
N ASN A 589 15.86 -46.03 37.31
CA ASN A 589 14.43 -46.33 37.39
C ASN A 589 13.67 -45.34 38.28
N SER A 590 12.34 -45.30 38.08
CA SER A 590 11.36 -44.61 38.90
C SER A 590 11.00 -45.36 40.19
N THR A 591 10.82 -44.65 41.30
CA THR A 591 9.92 -45.07 42.40
C THR A 591 9.46 -43.87 43.23
N SER A 592 8.16 -43.85 43.50
CA SER A 592 7.39 -42.94 44.35
C SER A 592 7.65 -43.12 45.86
N LEU A 593 7.51 -42.06 46.67
CA LEU A 593 6.94 -42.15 48.02
C LEU A 593 6.50 -40.77 48.57
N ASN A 594 5.27 -40.77 49.11
CA ASN A 594 4.56 -39.73 49.85
C ASN A 594 5.30 -39.29 51.13
N THR A 595 5.12 -38.02 51.52
CA THR A 595 4.67 -37.65 52.88
C THR A 595 4.15 -36.22 52.98
N LYS A 596 3.02 -36.06 53.70
CA LYS A 596 2.42 -34.83 54.24
C LYS A 596 3.46 -34.01 55.05
N THR A 597 3.34 -32.71 55.33
CA THR A 597 2.22 -31.99 55.97
C THR A 597 2.53 -30.47 56.00
N GLN A 598 1.47 -29.66 55.99
CA GLN A 598 1.21 -28.46 56.84
C GLN A 598 2.07 -27.17 56.72
N TYR A 599 1.35 -26.08 56.40
CA TYR A 599 1.76 -24.68 56.42
C TYR A 599 1.85 -24.10 57.83
N ASP A 600 2.79 -23.17 58.05
CA ASP A 600 2.72 -22.14 59.08
C ASP A 600 3.11 -20.78 58.47
N GLU A 601 2.46 -19.73 58.95
CA GLU A 601 2.27 -18.43 58.31
C GLU A 601 3.22 -17.35 58.87
N ASN A 602 3.54 -16.36 58.02
CA ASN A 602 4.12 -15.03 58.31
C ASN A 602 5.64 -14.90 58.58
N SER A 603 6.33 -14.16 57.68
CA SER A 603 6.94 -12.85 57.99
C SER A 603 8.00 -12.41 56.94
N ILE A 604 7.65 -11.37 56.17
CA ILE A 604 8.45 -10.14 55.89
C ILE A 604 9.71 -10.21 54.97
N MET A 605 9.57 -9.56 53.80
CA MET A 605 10.47 -8.64 53.05
C MET A 605 11.89 -9.10 52.64
N ASP A 606 12.16 -9.25 51.34
CA ASP A 606 12.69 -8.20 50.43
C ASP A 606 13.28 -8.78 49.12
N GLU A 607 12.99 -8.08 48.02
CA GLU A 607 13.75 -7.86 46.78
C GLU A 607 14.07 -9.00 45.76
N ASP A 608 13.43 -8.82 44.59
CA ASP A 608 13.99 -8.82 43.23
C ASP A 608 14.36 -10.13 42.50
N TYR A 609 13.39 -10.65 41.73
CA TYR A 609 13.63 -11.22 40.38
C TYR A 609 12.30 -11.49 39.62
N GLU A 610 11.78 -10.53 38.83
CA GLU A 610 10.58 -10.75 38.00
C GLU A 610 10.94 -11.39 36.65
N GLY A 611 10.78 -12.72 36.58
CA GLY A 611 10.77 -13.49 35.34
C GLY A 611 9.36 -13.62 34.76
N PHE A 612 9.24 -13.41 33.45
CA PHE A 612 8.02 -13.56 32.64
C PHE A 612 7.29 -14.90 32.90
N GLY A 613 6.22 -14.87 33.70
CA GLY A 613 5.21 -15.91 33.82
C GLY A 613 3.94 -15.50 33.08
N ILE A 614 3.56 -16.29 32.06
CA ILE A 614 2.25 -16.18 31.39
C ILE A 614 1.19 -16.70 32.37
N GLU A 615 0.37 -15.83 32.93
CA GLU A 615 -0.87 -16.24 33.59
C GLU A 615 -1.96 -16.52 32.54
N PRO A 616 -2.79 -17.57 32.72
CA PRO A 616 -3.96 -17.79 31.89
C PRO A 616 -4.97 -16.66 32.12
N HIS A 617 -5.33 -15.96 31.03
CA HIS A 617 -6.32 -14.88 31.05
C HIS A 617 -7.64 -15.34 31.71
N VAL A 618 -7.95 -14.72 32.84
CA VAL A 618 -9.27 -14.78 33.47
C VAL A 618 -10.23 -13.91 32.65
N TRP A 619 -11.25 -14.52 32.03
CA TRP A 619 -12.35 -13.80 31.38
C TRP A 619 -13.24 -13.15 32.44
N GLY A 620 -13.12 -11.83 32.61
CA GLY A 620 -13.96 -11.10 33.54
C GLY A 620 -13.44 -9.72 33.95
N LYS A 621 -13.26 -8.83 33.00
CA LYS A 621 -13.44 -7.38 33.25
C LYS A 621 -14.26 -6.81 32.11
N GLU A 622 -15.47 -6.38 32.44
CA GLU A 622 -16.36 -5.70 31.49
C GLU A 622 -15.73 -4.38 31.06
N ASN A 623 -15.22 -4.33 29.84
CA ASN A 623 -14.86 -3.06 29.18
C ASN A 623 -16.16 -2.34 28.79
N ASN A 624 -16.75 -1.59 29.72
CA ASN A 624 -17.99 -0.86 29.45
C ASN A 624 -17.73 0.38 28.57
N THR A 625 -17.79 0.18 27.25
CA THR A 625 -17.90 1.26 26.25
C THR A 625 -19.28 1.92 26.38
N PHE A 626 -19.32 3.24 26.59
CA PHE A 626 -20.59 3.96 26.64
C PHE A 626 -21.09 4.26 25.22
N ILE A 627 -22.32 3.85 24.93
CA ILE A 627 -22.99 4.12 23.66
C ILE A 627 -23.80 5.41 23.82
N SER A 628 -23.53 6.40 22.98
CA SER A 628 -24.39 7.57 22.83
C SER A 628 -25.00 7.56 21.44
N GLU A 629 -26.30 7.23 21.35
CA GLU A 629 -27.06 7.26 20.10
C GLU A 629 -27.82 8.58 19.93
N THR A 630 -27.77 9.13 18.73
CA THR A 630 -28.67 10.19 18.25
C THR A 630 -29.32 9.70 16.96
N PRO A 631 -30.44 10.29 16.50
CA PRO A 631 -31.07 9.90 15.23
C PRO A 631 -30.16 9.95 13.99
N VAL A 632 -29.01 10.63 14.08
CA VAL A 632 -28.09 10.88 12.97
C VAL A 632 -26.74 10.18 13.13
N THR A 633 -26.34 9.77 14.35
CA THR A 633 -25.06 9.09 14.59
C THR A 633 -25.06 8.21 15.84
N VAL A 634 -24.29 7.12 15.77
CA VAL A 634 -23.86 6.33 16.93
C VAL A 634 -22.41 6.69 17.25
N SER A 635 -22.12 7.04 18.49
CA SER A 635 -20.76 7.27 18.98
C SER A 635 -20.45 6.31 20.12
N PHE A 636 -19.25 5.72 20.06
CA PHE A 636 -18.72 4.81 21.06
C PHE A 636 -17.62 5.52 21.85
N SER A 637 -17.83 5.73 23.14
CA SER A 637 -16.78 6.24 24.02
C SER A 637 -16.01 5.06 24.59
N VAL A 638 -14.76 4.90 24.14
CA VAL A 638 -13.87 3.87 24.68
C VAL A 638 -13.44 4.33 26.08
N HIS A 639 -13.67 3.49 27.08
CA HIS A 639 -13.58 3.87 28.51
C HIS A 639 -12.16 4.27 28.92
N ASP A 640 -11.15 3.60 28.36
CA ASP A 640 -9.76 3.77 28.75
C ASP A 640 -9.08 4.92 28.00
N GLU A 641 -8.19 5.63 28.70
CA GLU A 641 -7.23 6.53 28.08
C GLU A 641 -6.24 5.70 27.25
N LEU A 642 -6.27 5.87 25.94
CA LEU A 642 -5.48 5.07 25.01
C LEU A 642 -4.31 5.86 24.46
N THR A 643 -3.21 5.14 24.18
CA THR A 643 -2.07 5.69 23.46
C THR A 643 -2.09 5.23 22.01
N ILE A 644 -2.26 6.18 21.07
CA ILE A 644 -2.21 5.92 19.62
C ILE A 644 -1.07 6.74 19.01
N PRO A 645 0.08 6.14 18.68
CA PRO A 645 1.20 6.85 18.07
C PRO A 645 0.85 7.30 16.65
N SER A 646 1.50 8.37 16.22
CA SER A 646 1.48 8.81 14.83
C SER A 646 2.60 8.07 14.12
N ASP A 647 2.32 6.88 13.61
CA ASP A 647 3.30 5.96 13.01
C ASP A 647 2.84 5.40 11.65
N GLY A 648 1.66 5.80 11.19
CA GLY A 648 1.03 5.30 9.97
C GLY A 648 0.53 3.86 10.05
N PHE A 649 0.68 3.18 11.19
CA PHE A 649 0.24 1.80 11.36
C PHE A 649 -1.22 1.72 11.86
N LYS A 650 -1.83 0.56 11.65
CA LYS A 650 -3.21 0.28 12.07
C LYS A 650 -3.20 -0.30 13.49
N HIS A 651 -3.62 0.53 14.44
CA HIS A 651 -3.83 0.16 15.83
C HIS A 651 -5.23 -0.43 16.00
N GLN A 652 -5.33 -1.54 16.73
CA GLN A 652 -6.60 -2.19 17.03
C GLN A 652 -7.06 -1.83 18.44
N VAL A 653 -8.31 -1.37 18.55
CA VAL A 653 -8.95 -1.04 19.83
C VAL A 653 -10.21 -1.88 19.95
N SER A 654 -10.41 -2.50 21.11
CA SER A 654 -11.65 -3.25 21.39
C SER A 654 -12.80 -2.29 21.64
N ILE A 655 -13.94 -2.50 20.98
CA ILE A 655 -15.18 -1.74 21.21
C ILE A 655 -16.09 -2.54 22.14
N ALA A 656 -16.38 -3.79 21.76
CA ALA A 656 -17.27 -4.67 22.51
C ALA A 656 -17.03 -6.14 22.15
N GLU A 657 -17.35 -7.03 23.07
CA GLU A 657 -17.44 -8.47 22.84
C GLU A 657 -18.92 -8.86 22.97
N LEU A 658 -19.51 -9.36 21.89
CA LEU A 658 -20.95 -9.50 21.76
C LEU A 658 -21.31 -10.99 21.61
N PRO A 659 -21.96 -11.61 22.61
CA PRO A 659 -22.48 -12.96 22.48
C PRO A 659 -23.71 -12.94 21.58
N PHE A 660 -23.70 -13.77 20.53
CA PHE A 660 -24.78 -13.91 19.57
C PHE A 660 -25.22 -15.36 19.40
N THR A 661 -26.44 -15.49 18.88
CA THR A 661 -26.97 -16.77 18.43
C THR A 661 -26.87 -16.86 16.91
N ALA A 662 -26.40 -18.02 16.44
CA ALA A 662 -26.22 -18.34 15.03
C ALA A 662 -27.06 -19.54 14.62
N LYS A 663 -27.65 -19.47 13.43
CA LYS A 663 -28.22 -20.63 12.73
C LYS A 663 -27.21 -21.16 11.74
N ILE A 664 -26.96 -22.45 11.77
CA ILE A 664 -25.94 -23.09 10.95
C ILE A 664 -26.61 -24.00 9.94
N ALA A 665 -26.27 -23.83 8.67
CA ALA A 665 -26.78 -24.60 7.55
C ALA A 665 -25.61 -25.20 6.76
N TYR A 666 -25.78 -26.44 6.32
CA TYR A 666 -24.81 -27.12 5.46
C TYR A 666 -25.22 -26.93 4.01
N ILE A 667 -24.34 -26.41 3.17
CA ILE A 667 -24.66 -26.05 1.78
C ILE A 667 -23.59 -26.59 0.84
N THR A 668 -24.00 -27.19 -0.27
CA THR A 668 -23.08 -27.58 -1.33
C THR A 668 -23.55 -27.09 -2.69
N VAL A 669 -22.59 -26.70 -3.53
CA VAL A 669 -22.82 -26.26 -4.92
C VAL A 669 -21.89 -27.06 -5.83
N PRO A 670 -22.17 -28.37 -6.05
CA PRO A 670 -21.18 -29.32 -6.56
C PRO A 670 -20.66 -29.03 -7.96
N ARG A 671 -21.45 -28.33 -8.79
CA ARG A 671 -21.05 -27.87 -10.12
C ARG A 671 -19.90 -26.86 -10.06
N VAL A 672 -19.80 -26.07 -9.00
CA VAL A 672 -18.75 -25.06 -8.78
C VAL A 672 -17.62 -25.66 -7.95
N ASP A 673 -17.96 -26.24 -6.79
CA ASP A 673 -17.01 -26.87 -5.88
C ASP A 673 -17.71 -28.06 -5.18
N PRO A 674 -17.25 -29.30 -5.41
CA PRO A 674 -17.84 -30.50 -4.81
C PRO A 674 -17.39 -30.68 -3.36
N ARG A 675 -17.69 -29.68 -2.53
CA ARG A 675 -17.51 -29.69 -1.07
C ARG A 675 -18.76 -29.16 -0.39
N VAL A 676 -18.97 -29.55 0.87
CA VAL A 676 -20.01 -28.97 1.71
C VAL A 676 -19.39 -27.83 2.49
N PHE A 677 -20.07 -26.69 2.54
CA PHE A 677 -19.69 -25.50 3.29
C PHE A 677 -20.70 -25.26 4.41
N LEU A 678 -20.21 -24.76 5.54
CA LEU A 678 -21.04 -24.35 6.65
C LEU A 678 -21.36 -22.87 6.51
N GLN A 679 -22.62 -22.54 6.26
CA GLN A 679 -23.13 -21.18 6.31
C GLN A 679 -23.70 -20.91 7.70
N CYS A 680 -23.40 -19.74 8.24
CA CYS A 680 -23.80 -19.28 9.56
C CYS A 680 -24.56 -17.95 9.40
N GLU A 681 -25.83 -17.96 9.75
CA GLU A 681 -26.66 -16.75 9.85
C GLU A 681 -26.63 -16.29 11.31
N VAL A 682 -25.96 -15.16 11.57
CA VAL A 682 -25.77 -14.59 12.90
C VAL A 682 -26.82 -13.50 13.11
N THR A 683 -27.62 -13.62 14.18
CA THR A 683 -28.58 -12.58 14.57
C THR A 683 -27.94 -11.66 15.60
N ASN A 684 -27.99 -10.35 15.34
CA ASN A 684 -27.52 -9.34 16.28
C ASN A 684 -28.51 -9.20 17.45
N THR A 685 -28.19 -9.83 18.59
CA THR A 685 -29.01 -9.75 19.81
C THR A 685 -28.58 -8.63 20.76
N SER A 686 -27.64 -7.78 20.34
CA SER A 686 -27.15 -6.65 21.14
C SER A 686 -27.84 -5.34 20.77
N ASP A 687 -27.65 -4.32 21.60
CA ASP A 687 -28.09 -2.95 21.32
C ASP A 687 -27.18 -2.21 20.32
N TYR A 688 -26.07 -2.84 19.89
CA TYR A 688 -25.13 -2.22 18.97
C TYR A 688 -25.61 -2.29 17.53
N ARG A 689 -25.47 -1.19 16.78
CA ARG A 689 -25.59 -1.20 15.32
C ARG A 689 -24.24 -1.54 14.69
N LEU A 690 -24.13 -2.73 14.10
CA LEU A 690 -22.90 -3.19 13.46
C LEU A 690 -22.76 -2.52 12.10
N ALA A 691 -21.77 -1.64 11.96
CA ALA A 691 -21.51 -0.93 10.72
C ALA A 691 -20.85 -1.84 9.65
N PRO A 692 -21.02 -1.55 8.34
CA PRO A 692 -20.40 -2.34 7.29
C PRO A 692 -18.88 -2.45 7.44
N GLY A 693 -18.35 -3.67 7.29
CA GLY A 693 -16.94 -3.99 7.50
C GLY A 693 -16.62 -5.49 7.37
N PRO A 694 -15.32 -5.83 7.33
CA PRO A 694 -14.86 -7.22 7.20
C PRO A 694 -15.07 -8.00 8.50
N VAL A 695 -15.43 -9.28 8.36
CA VAL A 695 -15.55 -10.24 9.46
C VAL A 695 -14.52 -11.34 9.25
N ARG A 696 -13.60 -11.50 10.19
CA ARG A 696 -12.70 -12.65 10.26
C ARG A 696 -13.41 -13.78 11.00
N VAL A 697 -13.50 -14.96 10.40
CA VAL A 697 -14.17 -16.11 11.01
C VAL A 697 -13.12 -17.06 11.57
N ILE A 698 -13.25 -17.34 12.87
CA ILE A 698 -12.37 -18.20 13.66
C ILE A 698 -13.24 -19.31 14.25
N VAL A 699 -12.81 -20.56 14.08
CA VAL A 699 -13.47 -21.75 14.62
C VAL A 699 -12.43 -22.52 15.43
N ASP A 700 -12.71 -22.79 16.70
CA ASP A 700 -11.79 -23.49 17.62
C ASP A 700 -10.36 -22.89 17.59
N ASP A 701 -10.28 -21.57 17.79
CA ASP A 701 -9.05 -20.75 17.76
C ASP A 701 -8.26 -20.76 16.43
N SER A 702 -8.82 -21.36 15.38
CA SER A 702 -8.22 -21.43 14.05
C SER A 702 -8.92 -20.51 13.06
N TYR A 703 -8.13 -19.72 12.30
CA TYR A 703 -8.68 -18.91 11.22
C TYR A 703 -9.23 -19.81 10.09
N VAL A 704 -10.48 -19.57 9.69
CA VAL A 704 -11.13 -20.37 8.65
C VAL A 704 -11.45 -19.56 7.40
N SER A 705 -12.06 -18.39 7.55
CA SER A 705 -12.53 -17.61 6.40
C SER A 705 -12.59 -16.11 6.70
N THR A 706 -12.79 -15.32 5.65
CA THR A 706 -13.15 -13.91 5.77
C THR A 706 -14.50 -13.69 5.09
N SER A 707 -15.44 -13.07 5.82
CA SER A 707 -16.75 -12.63 5.34
C SER A 707 -16.84 -11.09 5.38
N TRP A 708 -18.00 -10.54 5.02
CA TRP A 708 -18.25 -9.12 4.99
C TRP A 708 -19.67 -8.77 5.44
N ILE A 709 -19.81 -7.78 6.33
CA ILE A 709 -21.09 -7.14 6.64
C ILE A 709 -21.34 -6.06 5.59
N GLU A 710 -22.27 -6.32 4.66
CA GLU A 710 -22.55 -5.46 3.51
C GLU A 710 -23.33 -4.18 3.86
N LYS A 711 -24.26 -4.28 4.81
CA LYS A 711 -25.13 -3.19 5.26
C LYS A 711 -25.08 -3.07 6.77
N THR A 712 -25.49 -1.92 7.32
CA THR A 712 -25.61 -1.77 8.77
C THR A 712 -26.60 -2.80 9.32
N ILE A 713 -26.20 -3.56 10.33
CA ILE A 713 -27.02 -4.57 11.01
C ILE A 713 -27.51 -3.97 12.32
N GLY A 714 -28.81 -3.69 12.42
CA GLY A 714 -29.42 -3.22 13.65
C GLY A 714 -29.67 -4.34 14.66
N PRO A 715 -30.11 -4.00 15.89
CA PRO A 715 -30.63 -4.99 16.82
C PRO A 715 -31.78 -5.79 16.19
N GLY A 716 -31.69 -7.12 16.26
CA GLY A 716 -32.64 -8.07 15.67
C GLY A 716 -32.40 -8.41 14.20
N ASP A 717 -31.58 -7.65 13.47
CA ASP A 717 -31.20 -7.98 12.10
C ASP A 717 -30.14 -9.10 12.08
N SER A 718 -30.04 -9.81 10.95
CA SER A 718 -29.08 -10.89 10.77
C SER A 718 -28.12 -10.64 9.60
N PHE A 719 -26.94 -11.26 9.67
CA PHE A 719 -25.93 -11.28 8.61
C PHE A 719 -25.35 -12.69 8.44
N GLU A 720 -24.85 -12.97 7.24
CA GLU A 720 -24.34 -14.30 6.88
C GLU A 720 -22.80 -14.33 6.89
N CYS A 721 -22.26 -15.45 7.35
CA CYS A 721 -20.83 -15.79 7.33
C CYS A 721 -20.64 -17.26 6.91
N THR A 722 -19.47 -17.60 6.38
CA THR A 722 -19.10 -19.00 6.09
C THR A 722 -18.12 -19.49 7.16
N LEU A 723 -18.43 -20.59 7.85
CA LEU A 723 -17.55 -21.24 8.83
C LEU A 723 -16.56 -22.23 8.18
N GLY A 724 -16.35 -22.14 6.85
CA GLY A 724 -15.45 -22.99 6.09
C GLY A 724 -16.11 -24.17 5.40
N ASP A 725 -15.29 -25.01 4.76
CA ASP A 725 -15.70 -26.31 4.24
C ASP A 725 -15.65 -27.39 5.31
N ASP A 726 -16.51 -28.40 5.15
CA ASP A 726 -16.64 -29.53 6.06
C ASP A 726 -15.81 -30.72 5.59
N PRO A 727 -14.65 -31.00 6.21
CA PRO A 727 -13.74 -32.06 5.76
C PRO A 727 -14.32 -33.47 5.95
N SER A 728 -15.32 -33.63 6.82
CA SER A 728 -15.99 -34.89 7.17
C SER A 728 -17.21 -35.19 6.29
N THR A 729 -17.29 -34.52 5.13
CA THR A 729 -18.26 -34.85 4.07
C THR A 729 -17.53 -35.27 2.79
N ARG A 730 -18.21 -36.07 1.97
CA ARG A 730 -17.72 -36.45 0.64
C ARG A 730 -18.82 -36.21 -0.38
N VAL A 731 -18.54 -35.34 -1.36
CA VAL A 731 -19.46 -35.03 -2.45
C VAL A 731 -18.93 -35.65 -3.74
N SER A 732 -19.79 -36.37 -4.46
CA SER A 732 -19.54 -36.84 -5.83
C SER A 732 -20.46 -36.10 -6.78
N TYR A 733 -19.89 -35.55 -7.85
CA TYR A 733 -20.61 -34.89 -8.92
C TYR A 733 -20.30 -35.59 -10.24
N LYS A 734 -21.32 -36.19 -10.87
CA LYS A 734 -21.19 -36.86 -12.18
C LYS A 734 -22.19 -36.28 -13.15
N ARG A 735 -21.70 -35.84 -14.30
CA ARG A 735 -22.51 -35.29 -15.39
C ARG A 735 -22.34 -36.14 -16.64
N SER A 736 -23.44 -36.49 -17.28
CA SER A 736 -23.48 -37.25 -18.53
C SER A 736 -24.52 -36.66 -19.49
N PHE A 737 -24.39 -36.95 -20.78
CA PHE A 737 -25.37 -36.55 -21.79
C PHE A 737 -25.59 -37.65 -22.82
N LYS A 738 -26.77 -37.67 -23.44
CA LYS A 738 -27.13 -38.57 -24.53
C LYS A 738 -27.91 -37.79 -25.59
N THR A 739 -27.46 -37.86 -26.84
CA THR A 739 -28.11 -37.20 -27.98
C THR A 739 -28.88 -38.21 -28.82
N VAL A 740 -30.14 -37.89 -29.13
CA VAL A 740 -31.01 -38.65 -30.01
C VAL A 740 -31.51 -37.72 -31.10
N LYS A 741 -31.32 -38.12 -32.36
CA LYS A 741 -31.88 -37.43 -33.53
C LYS A 741 -33.17 -38.14 -33.94
N SER A 742 -34.26 -37.40 -34.09
CA SER A 742 -35.56 -37.93 -34.53
C SER A 742 -36.00 -37.29 -35.84
N GLU A 743 -36.45 -38.13 -36.78
CA GLU A 743 -37.07 -37.72 -38.04
C GLU A 743 -38.55 -38.16 -38.02
N THR A 744 -39.48 -37.21 -37.99
CA THR A 744 -40.94 -37.49 -37.96
C THR A 744 -41.55 -37.40 -39.37
N GLY A 745 -41.31 -38.40 -40.21
CA GLY A 745 -41.96 -38.51 -41.54
C GLY A 745 -41.44 -37.54 -42.62
N ALA A 746 -41.84 -37.77 -43.87
CA ALA A 746 -41.27 -37.14 -45.08
C ALA A 746 -41.45 -35.60 -45.20
N PHE A 747 -42.18 -34.96 -44.27
CA PHE A 747 -42.49 -33.53 -44.29
C PHE A 747 -42.21 -32.80 -42.96
N SER A 748 -41.61 -33.44 -41.95
CA SER A 748 -41.24 -32.79 -40.68
C SER A 748 -39.74 -32.50 -40.59
N GLY A 749 -39.37 -31.36 -40.00
CA GLY A 749 -37.97 -30.98 -39.78
C GLY A 749 -37.26 -31.94 -38.82
N LYS A 750 -35.96 -32.18 -39.06
CA LYS A 750 -35.12 -32.99 -38.15
C LYS A 750 -35.07 -32.31 -36.79
N THR A 751 -35.27 -33.05 -35.71
CA THR A 751 -35.12 -32.52 -34.33
C THR A 751 -34.01 -33.28 -33.63
N THR A 752 -33.07 -32.54 -33.04
CA THR A 752 -32.01 -33.11 -32.19
C THR A 752 -32.39 -32.86 -30.74
N THR A 753 -32.47 -33.93 -29.95
CA THR A 753 -32.71 -33.86 -28.50
C THR A 753 -31.47 -34.37 -27.77
N THR A 754 -30.85 -33.52 -26.96
CA THR A 754 -29.76 -33.90 -26.06
C THR A 754 -30.28 -33.90 -24.63
N THR A 755 -30.33 -35.07 -24.01
CA THR A 755 -30.69 -35.24 -22.60
C THR A 755 -29.44 -35.15 -21.74
N HIS A 756 -29.42 -34.23 -20.79
CA HIS A 756 -28.37 -34.10 -19.79
C HIS A 756 -28.86 -34.68 -18.47
N THR A 757 -27.98 -35.45 -17.82
CA THR A 757 -28.23 -36.02 -16.49
C THR A 757 -27.09 -35.64 -15.57
N THR A 758 -27.43 -35.03 -14.44
CA THR A 758 -26.52 -34.71 -13.34
C THR A 758 -26.89 -35.57 -12.15
N LYS A 759 -25.92 -36.31 -11.61
CA LYS A 759 -26.05 -37.10 -10.39
C LYS A 759 -25.11 -36.55 -9.33
N ILE A 760 -25.68 -36.16 -8.21
CA ILE A 760 -24.95 -35.64 -7.04
C ILE A 760 -25.15 -36.63 -5.90
N SER A 761 -24.07 -37.01 -5.23
CA SER A 761 -24.16 -37.79 -4.00
C SER A 761 -23.38 -37.12 -2.88
N VAL A 762 -24.00 -36.98 -1.70
CA VAL A 762 -23.34 -36.45 -0.50
C VAL A 762 -23.34 -37.53 0.57
N HIS A 763 -22.16 -37.88 1.05
CA HIS A 763 -21.95 -38.85 2.12
C HIS A 763 -21.49 -38.14 3.40
N ASN A 764 -22.22 -38.38 4.50
CA ASN A 764 -21.94 -37.83 5.80
C ASN A 764 -21.00 -38.77 6.58
N GLN A 765 -19.78 -38.34 6.88
CA GLN A 765 -18.80 -39.11 7.66
C GLN A 765 -18.69 -38.64 9.13
N HIS A 766 -19.53 -37.69 9.54
CA HIS A 766 -19.61 -37.28 10.94
C HIS A 766 -20.23 -38.37 11.80
N ARG A 767 -20.01 -38.26 13.11
CA ARG A 767 -20.67 -39.08 14.15
C ARG A 767 -22.07 -38.58 14.52
N PHE A 768 -22.56 -37.53 13.85
CA PHE A 768 -23.87 -36.91 14.09
C PHE A 768 -24.63 -36.69 12.76
N PRO A 769 -25.98 -36.60 12.79
CA PRO A 769 -26.78 -36.30 11.60
C PRO A 769 -26.62 -34.84 11.15
N ILE A 770 -26.60 -34.61 9.83
CA ILE A 770 -26.62 -33.28 9.22
C ILE A 770 -28.06 -32.90 8.89
N THR A 771 -28.57 -31.84 9.54
CA THR A 771 -29.93 -31.32 9.30
C THR A 771 -29.97 -29.80 9.51
N PRO A 772 -30.43 -29.00 8.52
CA PRO A 772 -30.65 -29.36 7.11
C PRO A 772 -29.34 -29.30 6.28
N LEU A 773 -29.25 -30.16 5.26
CA LEU A 773 -28.32 -30.03 4.13
C LEU A 773 -29.05 -29.47 2.91
N THR A 774 -28.52 -28.40 2.33
CA THR A 774 -28.98 -27.81 1.08
C THR A 774 -28.01 -28.11 -0.07
N ILE A 775 -28.52 -28.69 -1.16
CA ILE A 775 -27.77 -28.97 -2.38
C ILE A 775 -28.29 -28.02 -3.46
N ARG A 776 -27.41 -27.22 -4.07
CA ARG A 776 -27.77 -26.26 -5.13
C ARG A 776 -27.25 -26.71 -6.49
N GLU A 777 -28.10 -26.61 -7.51
CA GLU A 777 -27.76 -26.89 -8.92
C GLU A 777 -28.44 -25.87 -9.85
N ALA A 778 -27.97 -25.79 -11.09
CA ALA A 778 -28.57 -24.96 -12.12
C ALA A 778 -28.84 -25.73 -13.42
N VAL A 779 -30.05 -25.57 -13.94
CA VAL A 779 -30.50 -26.05 -15.24
C VAL A 779 -30.41 -24.88 -16.24
N PRO A 780 -29.83 -25.08 -17.43
CA PRO A 780 -29.69 -24.01 -18.41
C PRO A 780 -31.05 -23.50 -18.89
N LEU A 781 -31.08 -22.24 -19.35
CA LEU A 781 -32.29 -21.60 -19.86
C LEU A 781 -32.11 -21.16 -21.31
N ALA A 782 -33.17 -21.26 -22.11
CA ALA A 782 -33.19 -20.80 -23.48
C ALA A 782 -33.59 -19.31 -23.56
N TYR A 783 -32.63 -18.42 -23.77
CA TYR A 783 -32.88 -16.99 -24.02
C TYR A 783 -32.63 -16.61 -25.47
N GLY A 784 -33.69 -16.30 -26.22
CA GLY A 784 -33.58 -15.74 -27.57
C GLY A 784 -32.95 -16.68 -28.63
N GLN A 785 -32.84 -17.98 -28.34
CA GLN A 785 -32.30 -19.01 -29.23
C GLN A 785 -33.43 -19.93 -29.74
N PRO A 786 -33.27 -20.58 -30.92
CA PRO A 786 -34.23 -21.57 -31.44
C PRO A 786 -34.14 -22.93 -30.72
N VAL A 787 -33.82 -22.92 -29.43
CA VAL A 787 -33.60 -24.12 -28.61
C VAL A 787 -34.62 -24.11 -27.47
N SER A 788 -35.17 -25.27 -27.11
CA SER A 788 -36.05 -25.41 -25.95
C SER A 788 -35.39 -26.29 -24.89
N VAL A 789 -35.44 -25.84 -23.63
CA VAL A 789 -34.96 -26.62 -22.48
C VAL A 789 -36.16 -27.10 -21.67
N ILE A 790 -36.22 -28.40 -21.38
CA ILE A 790 -37.34 -29.05 -20.68
C ILE A 790 -36.78 -29.86 -19.51
N LEU A 791 -37.12 -29.48 -18.28
CA LEU A 791 -36.79 -30.26 -17.09
C LEU A 791 -37.57 -31.59 -17.09
N ARG A 792 -36.88 -32.71 -16.88
CA ARG A 792 -37.44 -34.06 -16.76
C ARG A 792 -37.43 -34.57 -15.33
N LYS A 793 -36.33 -34.38 -14.60
CA LYS A 793 -36.22 -34.77 -13.19
C LYS A 793 -35.68 -33.63 -12.34
N PRO A 794 -36.20 -33.46 -11.11
CA PRO A 794 -37.34 -34.19 -10.53
C PRO A 794 -38.66 -33.80 -11.20
N GLU A 795 -39.50 -34.79 -11.55
CA GLU A 795 -40.69 -34.60 -12.41
C GLU A 795 -41.64 -33.52 -11.87
N ARG A 796 -41.91 -33.57 -10.57
CA ARG A 796 -42.85 -32.67 -9.88
C ARG A 796 -42.35 -31.23 -9.78
N LEU A 797 -41.04 -30.98 -9.93
CA LEU A 797 -40.48 -29.61 -9.89
C LEU A 797 -40.78 -28.83 -11.16
N ALA A 798 -40.93 -29.49 -12.32
CA ALA A 798 -41.23 -28.83 -13.59
C ALA A 798 -42.57 -28.07 -13.56
N GLU A 799 -43.51 -28.53 -12.73
CA GLU A 799 -44.85 -27.97 -12.55
C GLU A 799 -44.94 -26.97 -11.38
N ALA A 800 -43.96 -26.99 -10.47
CA ALA A 800 -43.93 -26.14 -9.29
C ALA A 800 -43.73 -24.64 -9.63
N LYS A 801 -44.30 -23.77 -8.79
CA LYS A 801 -44.09 -22.31 -8.83
C LYS A 801 -42.78 -21.92 -8.12
N ASP A 802 -42.32 -20.70 -8.37
CA ASP A 802 -41.18 -20.14 -7.64
C ASP A 802 -41.45 -20.13 -6.12
N GLY A 803 -40.52 -20.68 -5.33
CA GLY A 803 -40.65 -20.78 -3.88
C GLY A 803 -41.62 -21.87 -3.38
N GLU A 804 -42.25 -22.64 -4.28
CA GLU A 804 -43.01 -23.84 -3.90
C GLU A 804 -42.06 -25.00 -3.64
N VAL A 805 -42.14 -25.58 -2.45
CA VAL A 805 -41.33 -26.72 -2.04
C VAL A 805 -42.10 -28.00 -2.33
N VAL A 806 -41.48 -28.90 -3.08
CA VAL A 806 -42.05 -30.19 -3.47
C VAL A 806 -41.39 -31.29 -2.65
N ASP A 807 -42.16 -31.92 -1.76
CA ASP A 807 -41.71 -33.10 -1.03
C ASP A 807 -41.65 -34.32 -1.97
N LEU A 808 -40.45 -34.87 -2.12
CA LEU A 808 -40.19 -36.11 -2.81
C LEU A 808 -40.33 -37.23 -1.76
N LYS A 809 -41.45 -37.96 -1.84
CA LYS A 809 -41.98 -38.86 -0.79
C LYS A 809 -41.07 -40.04 -0.39
N ASP A 810 -39.85 -40.16 -0.91
CA ASP A 810 -39.01 -41.35 -0.78
C ASP A 810 -37.80 -41.22 0.18
N SER A 811 -37.53 -40.05 0.81
CA SER A 811 -36.31 -39.92 1.65
C SER A 811 -36.26 -38.72 2.62
N GLY A 812 -37.36 -37.99 2.84
CA GLY A 812 -37.31 -36.70 3.55
C GLY A 812 -36.59 -35.60 2.74
N LEU A 813 -36.48 -35.81 1.42
CA LEU A 813 -35.89 -34.90 0.45
C LEU A 813 -36.96 -33.97 -0.11
N ALA A 814 -36.76 -32.68 0.07
CA ALA A 814 -37.60 -31.64 -0.52
C ALA A 814 -36.83 -30.95 -1.65
N VAL A 815 -37.51 -30.53 -2.71
CA VAL A 815 -36.89 -29.77 -3.82
C VAL A 815 -37.74 -28.56 -4.19
N GLY A 816 -37.11 -27.44 -4.50
CA GLY A 816 -37.80 -26.25 -4.96
C GLY A 816 -36.95 -25.41 -5.92
N TRP A 817 -37.63 -24.56 -6.68
CA TRP A 817 -36.95 -23.45 -7.37
C TRP A 817 -36.51 -22.43 -6.34
N THR A 818 -35.26 -21.95 -6.42
CA THR A 818 -34.71 -21.00 -5.43
C THR A 818 -35.61 -19.76 -5.28
N LYS A 819 -35.92 -19.38 -4.04
CA LYS A 819 -36.65 -18.13 -3.75
C LYS A 819 -35.69 -16.94 -3.90
N VAL A 820 -36.13 -15.83 -4.51
CA VAL A 820 -35.30 -14.63 -4.66
C VAL A 820 -36.07 -13.39 -4.19
N ASP A 821 -35.44 -12.59 -3.33
CA ASP A 821 -36.03 -11.37 -2.77
C ASP A 821 -35.97 -10.15 -3.72
N ASN A 822 -35.17 -10.18 -4.80
CA ASN A 822 -34.96 -9.05 -5.74
C ASN A 822 -34.59 -9.45 -7.20
N GLY A 823 -34.91 -10.67 -7.64
CA GLY A 823 -34.63 -11.17 -9.00
C GLY A 823 -35.90 -11.59 -9.74
N SER A 824 -35.77 -11.98 -11.01
CA SER A 824 -36.83 -12.69 -11.72
C SER A 824 -36.76 -14.16 -11.32
N GLY A 825 -37.39 -14.56 -10.22
CA GLY A 825 -37.71 -15.94 -9.74
C GLY A 825 -36.79 -17.13 -10.09
N GLY A 826 -36.53 -18.05 -9.15
CA GLY A 826 -35.60 -19.18 -9.34
C GLY A 826 -35.81 -20.02 -10.60
N ARG A 827 -37.06 -20.23 -11.05
CA ARG A 827 -37.38 -20.92 -12.31
C ARG A 827 -36.91 -20.18 -13.55
N LYS A 828 -36.98 -18.85 -13.53
CA LYS A 828 -36.50 -17.98 -14.62
C LYS A 828 -34.99 -17.76 -14.55
N GLU A 829 -34.31 -18.24 -13.52
CA GLU A 829 -32.84 -18.30 -13.43
C GLU A 829 -32.29 -19.74 -13.53
N GLY A 830 -33.18 -20.74 -13.57
CA GLY A 830 -32.83 -22.15 -13.69
C GLY A 830 -32.24 -22.76 -12.41
N LYS A 831 -32.37 -22.10 -11.24
CA LYS A 831 -31.73 -22.52 -9.99
C LYS A 831 -32.62 -23.44 -9.16
N ILE A 832 -32.09 -24.59 -8.79
CA ILE A 832 -32.77 -25.65 -8.04
C ILE A 832 -32.08 -25.85 -6.70
N GLU A 833 -32.86 -26.01 -5.63
CA GLU A 833 -32.38 -26.36 -4.30
C GLU A 833 -33.06 -27.63 -3.79
N TRP A 834 -32.27 -28.63 -3.41
CA TRP A 834 -32.75 -29.74 -2.59
C TRP A 834 -32.41 -29.49 -1.12
N THR A 835 -33.35 -29.79 -0.23
CA THR A 835 -33.15 -29.77 1.23
C THR A 835 -33.41 -31.15 1.78
N CYS A 836 -32.49 -31.69 2.59
CA CYS A 836 -32.62 -33.01 3.21
C CYS A 836 -31.92 -33.10 4.56
N SER A 837 -32.16 -34.20 5.27
CA SER A 837 -31.38 -34.62 6.43
C SER A 837 -30.57 -35.86 6.06
N ILE A 838 -29.31 -35.95 6.52
CA ILE A 838 -28.46 -37.13 6.31
C ILE A 838 -27.97 -37.65 7.66
N ASP A 839 -28.36 -38.88 8.01
CA ASP A 839 -27.87 -39.54 9.22
C ASP A 839 -26.35 -39.77 9.19
N SER A 840 -25.76 -39.99 10.36
CA SER A 840 -24.33 -40.33 10.49
C SER A 840 -23.99 -41.57 9.65
N GLY A 841 -22.97 -41.49 8.81
CA GLY A 841 -22.55 -42.58 7.91
C GLY A 841 -23.47 -42.81 6.70
N ALA A 842 -24.58 -42.09 6.58
CA ALA A 842 -25.50 -42.25 5.45
C ALA A 842 -25.05 -41.46 4.21
N GLN A 843 -25.72 -41.71 3.08
CA GLN A 843 -25.49 -41.02 1.82
C GLN A 843 -26.84 -40.65 1.21
N VAL A 844 -26.96 -39.41 0.71
CA VAL A 844 -28.08 -38.98 -0.13
C VAL A 844 -27.63 -38.89 -1.57
N MET A 845 -28.52 -39.23 -2.50
CA MET A 845 -28.31 -39.01 -3.93
C MET A 845 -29.46 -38.19 -4.50
N VAL A 846 -29.12 -37.17 -5.28
CA VAL A 846 -30.09 -36.35 -6.03
C VAL A 846 -29.73 -36.37 -7.51
N GLU A 847 -30.76 -36.31 -8.35
CA GLU A 847 -30.64 -36.36 -9.80
C GLU A 847 -31.43 -35.22 -10.43
N ALA A 848 -30.78 -34.49 -11.33
CA ALA A 848 -31.43 -33.54 -12.23
C ALA A 848 -31.24 -34.01 -13.67
N GLU A 849 -32.34 -34.02 -14.43
CA GLU A 849 -32.33 -34.43 -15.83
C GLU A 849 -33.13 -33.43 -16.65
N TRP A 850 -32.58 -32.98 -17.77
CA TRP A 850 -33.26 -32.04 -18.68
C TRP A 850 -32.92 -32.32 -20.14
N ASP A 851 -33.90 -32.08 -21.01
CA ASP A 851 -33.75 -32.16 -22.45
C ASP A 851 -33.44 -30.79 -23.03
N VAL A 852 -32.49 -30.74 -23.96
CA VAL A 852 -32.24 -29.60 -24.83
C VAL A 852 -32.64 -30.01 -26.25
N LYS A 853 -33.66 -29.36 -26.82
CA LYS A 853 -34.16 -29.65 -28.17
C LYS A 853 -33.83 -28.52 -29.13
N SER A 854 -33.17 -28.83 -30.24
CA SER A 854 -32.85 -27.90 -31.34
C SER A 854 -33.38 -28.44 -32.68
N ALA A 855 -33.59 -27.53 -33.63
CA ALA A 855 -33.91 -27.88 -35.01
C ALA A 855 -32.63 -28.29 -35.75
N GLY A 856 -32.66 -29.41 -36.47
CA GLY A 856 -31.55 -29.85 -37.32
C GLY A 856 -30.26 -30.22 -36.57
N ASP A 857 -29.13 -29.90 -37.19
CA ASP A 857 -27.77 -30.14 -36.68
C ASP A 857 -27.20 -28.88 -35.98
N ASP A 858 -28.07 -27.95 -35.53
CA ASP A 858 -27.64 -26.73 -34.84
C ASP A 858 -26.82 -27.06 -33.59
N GLU A 859 -25.55 -26.64 -33.59
CA GLU A 859 -24.66 -26.74 -32.44
C GLU A 859 -25.00 -25.66 -31.41
N TRP A 860 -25.11 -26.07 -30.15
CA TRP A 860 -25.34 -25.16 -29.03
C TRP A 860 -24.28 -25.40 -27.95
N MET A 861 -23.92 -24.35 -27.23
CA MET A 861 -23.02 -24.44 -26.08
C MET A 861 -23.68 -23.84 -24.84
N GLU A 862 -23.45 -24.47 -23.69
CA GLU A 862 -23.82 -23.92 -22.39
C GLU A 862 -22.91 -22.74 -22.05
N GLY A 863 -23.45 -21.52 -22.09
CA GLY A 863 -22.77 -20.32 -21.59
C GLY A 863 -22.98 -20.14 -20.08
N SER A 864 -22.02 -19.52 -19.42
CA SER A 864 -22.16 -19.02 -18.05
C SER A 864 -23.11 -17.80 -18.05
N PHE A 865 -24.21 -17.86 -17.28
CA PHE A 865 -24.90 -16.62 -16.87
C PHE A 865 -23.98 -15.88 -15.92
N ASN A 866 -23.85 -14.60 -16.15
CA ASN A 866 -22.72 -13.81 -15.71
C ASN A 866 -23.22 -12.51 -15.06
#